data_AF-A0A0P4RAV4-F1
#
_entry.id   AF-A0A0P4RAV4-F1
#
_cell.length_a   1.000
_cell.length_b   1.000
_cell.length_c   1.000
_cell.angle_alpha   90.00
_cell.angle_beta   90.00
_cell.angle_gamma   90.00
#
_symmetry.space_group_name_H-M   'P 1'
#
loop_
_entity.id
_entity.type
_entity.pdbx_description
1 polymer ?
#
loop_
_entity_poly.entity_id
_entity_poly.type
_entity_poly.pdbx_seq_one_letter_code
_entity_poly.pdbx_strand_id
1 'polypeptide(L)'
;MRRRTGRFRTAAAAALFALGATLLAPPPTAAAAPPDAQDYCRGQCGDILPPGATGNATLVEILGNKLFGTHPEHSTDQVAPYGALASGYQSLTDDTLGNFFNDASFGVPTDQVGKVSTPRDDVTITRDKKTGVPHIKGTTRYGTEFGAGYAAGQDRLWLMDLFRHIGRGELTSFAGGALANQGLEQQFWPQAPYTEDDLQAQVERIRDTNGERGKLAMQDAQAYVDGINAYREQSKNGRYFPGEYVLTGHVDAITNAGEIQPFKLTDLIALASVVGGLFGNGGGGEVPSALALLSAQQKYGVEKGTEVWESFRERNDPEAAKTLHDGSSFPYAVKPAKAKGTALPDRGSVTPEPLVFDRTGAATTKSGTPPRDPVKAPRKYKKLEGLFKDGVLPEGSFDPTRRRGMSNALLVSGKHSASGHPVAVFGPQTGYFAPQLLMLQEIQGPGISARGASFAGVGMYVQLGRGQDYSWSATSAGQDITDTFAVELCNADGSAPTKDSTSYRYRGACVPMEKLERTNSWKPTIADPTAAGSYRMQVFRTKYGTVTHRATVDGKPVAYTAQRSTYRHEADSIIGFQMFNDPSYVQDAKTFQQAAQHIGYAFNWFYADSRDIAYYNSGLNPVRNPEVDPALPVKADDAYEWKGYDPATNTTEYTPAAQHPQSVNQDYYISWNNKQAKDYDSAGYGNGSVHRGNLLDDRVRALTKDGGVTRASLTRAMGEAAVTDLRGEDVLPELLRVLNSKPVTDPKLKTAVQQLEAWRKDGAQRRETAAGSHAYTHPDAVRLMDAWWPLMTEAVFKPGLGGDLYDALRANLGIDESPSAGHGPTGAHAGSAFQYGWWSYVDKDLRGVLGDKVAGPLGRQFCGGGELSACRDTLLATLQQAAGKTAEQVYPGDDSCKAGDQWCADAIIHRTVGGLTHATISWQNRPTYQQVVEFPAHR
;
A
#
# COMPACT_ATOMS: atom_id res chain seq x y z
N MET A 1 -40.77 -75.34 53.19
CA MET A 1 -40.85 -74.24 54.16
C MET A 1 -40.64 -72.92 53.44
N ARG A 2 -41.65 -72.01 53.52
CA ARG A 2 -41.70 -70.55 53.24
C ARG A 2 -40.98 -70.01 51.97
N ARG A 3 -41.74 -69.55 50.94
CA ARG A 3 -42.17 -68.13 50.63
C ARG A 3 -40.98 -67.19 50.31
N ARG A 4 -41.00 -66.19 49.42
CA ARG A 4 -41.86 -65.61 48.35
C ARG A 4 -41.01 -64.40 47.81
N THR A 5 -41.16 -63.97 46.54
CA THR A 5 -41.11 -62.56 45.99
C THR A 5 -39.93 -61.62 46.38
N GLY A 6 -39.31 -60.74 45.58
CA GLY A 6 -39.58 -60.09 44.29
C GLY A 6 -38.96 -58.67 44.31
N ARG A 7 -38.33 -58.24 43.20
CA ARG A 7 -37.99 -56.88 42.68
C ARG A 7 -37.39 -55.77 43.61
N PHE A 8 -36.31 -55.09 43.19
CA PHE A 8 -36.29 -53.86 42.36
C PHE A 8 -34.87 -53.23 42.21
N ARG A 9 -34.51 -52.94 40.95
CA ARG A 9 -33.81 -51.78 40.34
C ARG A 9 -32.44 -51.22 40.81
N THR A 10 -31.66 -51.00 39.74
CA THR A 10 -30.84 -49.84 39.32
C THR A 10 -29.38 -49.68 39.74
N ALA A 11 -28.57 -49.74 38.68
CA ALA A 11 -27.56 -48.76 38.23
C ALA A 11 -26.10 -48.93 38.67
N ALA A 12 -25.30 -49.26 37.65
CA ALA A 12 -24.01 -48.70 37.28
C ALA A 12 -22.85 -48.74 38.30
N ALA A 13 -21.83 -49.56 37.98
CA ALA A 13 -20.46 -49.09 37.79
C ALA A 13 -19.54 -50.26 37.36
N ALA A 14 -18.72 -49.95 36.35
CA ALA A 14 -17.32 -50.34 36.15
C ALA A 14 -16.90 -51.82 35.96
N ALA A 15 -15.95 -51.93 35.02
CA ALA A 15 -14.74 -52.76 35.06
C ALA A 15 -14.73 -54.15 34.38
N LEU A 16 -13.98 -54.16 33.26
CA LEU A 16 -12.84 -55.03 32.94
C LEU A 16 -13.06 -56.53 32.77
N PHE A 17 -12.69 -57.02 31.57
CA PHE A 17 -11.84 -58.18 31.20
C PHE A 17 -12.08 -58.41 29.68
N ALA A 18 -11.13 -58.63 28.77
CA ALA A 18 -9.81 -59.22 28.89
C ALA A 18 -8.89 -58.81 27.71
N LEU A 19 -7.58 -58.87 27.98
CA LEU A 19 -6.46 -58.74 27.06
C LEU A 19 -6.42 -59.84 25.98
N GLY A 20 -5.78 -59.52 24.84
CA GLY A 20 -4.76 -60.45 24.29
C GLY A 20 -4.59 -60.51 22.77
N ALA A 21 -3.93 -59.52 22.15
CA ALA A 21 -2.98 -59.74 21.05
C ALA A 21 -2.11 -58.48 20.85
N THR A 22 -0.91 -58.50 21.41
CA THR A 22 0.08 -57.42 21.35
C THR A 22 0.93 -57.50 20.09
N LEU A 23 0.71 -56.56 19.15
CA LEU A 23 1.75 -56.08 18.24
C LEU A 23 2.34 -54.82 18.88
N LEU A 24 3.58 -54.91 19.36
CA LEU A 24 4.35 -53.76 19.82
C LEU A 24 4.63 -52.85 18.62
N ALA A 25 3.80 -51.82 18.43
CA ALA A 25 4.21 -50.67 17.62
C ALA A 25 5.38 -49.98 18.36
N PRO A 26 6.47 -49.62 17.67
CA PRO A 26 7.51 -48.81 18.27
C PRO A 26 6.89 -47.48 18.74
N PRO A 27 7.40 -46.86 19.82
CA PRO A 27 7.00 -45.50 20.18
C PRO A 27 7.20 -44.60 18.96
N PRO A 28 6.33 -43.61 18.72
CA PRO A 28 6.57 -42.64 17.66
C PRO A 28 7.95 -42.04 17.88
N THR A 29 8.88 -42.36 16.99
CA THR A 29 10.17 -41.68 16.92
C THR A 29 9.84 -40.21 16.70
N ALA A 30 10.17 -39.36 17.66
CA ALA A 30 10.21 -37.92 17.43
C ALA A 30 10.94 -37.71 16.11
N ALA A 31 10.24 -37.16 15.12
CA ALA A 31 10.87 -36.83 13.84
C ALA A 31 12.09 -35.97 14.19
N ALA A 32 13.26 -36.36 13.69
CA ALA A 32 14.48 -35.57 13.88
C ALA A 32 14.16 -34.13 13.45
N ALA A 33 14.56 -33.16 14.27
CA ALA A 33 14.40 -31.75 13.91
C ALA A 33 14.96 -31.55 12.50
N PRO A 34 14.24 -30.83 11.61
CA PRO A 34 14.77 -30.59 10.26
C PRO A 34 16.17 -29.98 10.39
N PRO A 35 17.12 -30.35 9.50
CA PRO A 35 18.44 -29.76 9.50
C PRO A 35 18.30 -28.24 9.40
N ASP A 36 19.22 -27.51 10.03
CA ASP A 36 19.21 -26.05 9.93
C ASP A 36 19.33 -25.65 8.45
N ALA A 37 18.48 -24.70 8.02
CA ALA A 37 18.49 -24.23 6.65
C ALA A 37 19.87 -23.67 6.33
N GLN A 38 20.47 -24.15 5.24
CA GLN A 38 21.75 -23.62 4.80
C GLN A 38 21.55 -22.18 4.31
N ASP A 39 22.39 -21.29 4.83
CA ASP A 39 22.35 -19.87 4.49
C ASP A 39 23.40 -19.53 3.42
N TYR A 40 22.94 -19.22 2.21
CA TYR A 40 23.81 -18.88 1.09
C TYR A 40 24.13 -17.39 1.00
N CYS A 41 23.52 -16.56 1.85
CA CYS A 41 23.81 -15.15 1.89
C CYS A 41 25.07 -14.81 2.69
N ARG A 42 25.53 -15.72 3.57
CA ARG A 42 26.81 -15.63 4.28
C ARG A 42 27.05 -14.25 4.95
N GLY A 43 26.02 -13.72 5.62
CA GLY A 43 26.07 -12.43 6.30
C GLY A 43 26.03 -11.20 5.38
N GLN A 44 25.69 -11.36 4.09
CA GLN A 44 25.59 -10.26 3.14
C GLN A 44 24.17 -9.71 2.94
N CYS A 45 23.18 -10.31 3.59
CA CYS A 45 21.79 -9.89 3.57
C CYS A 45 21.47 -9.12 4.84
N GLY A 46 20.95 -7.91 4.69
CA GLY A 46 20.43 -7.14 5.80
C GLY A 46 19.01 -6.66 5.55
N ASP A 47 18.25 -6.48 6.64
CA ASP A 47 16.92 -5.90 6.58
C ASP A 47 16.60 -4.96 7.76
N ILE A 48 15.57 -4.12 7.61
CA ILE A 48 15.10 -3.24 8.68
C ILE A 48 13.61 -2.94 8.57
N LEU A 49 12.91 -2.98 9.70
CA LEU A 49 11.49 -2.67 9.88
C LEU A 49 11.34 -1.62 11.00
N PRO A 50 11.36 -0.30 10.70
CA PRO A 50 11.49 0.78 11.68
C PRO A 50 10.56 0.71 12.91
N PRO A 51 9.29 0.27 12.83
CA PRO A 51 8.43 0.10 14.02
C PRO A 51 8.63 -1.20 14.82
N GLY A 52 9.72 -1.93 14.61
CA GLY A 52 10.09 -3.10 15.41
C GLY A 52 9.24 -4.36 15.17
N ALA A 53 9.64 -5.45 15.82
CA ALA A 53 8.94 -6.73 15.73
C ALA A 53 7.71 -6.81 16.63
N THR A 54 7.71 -6.18 17.80
CA THR A 54 6.60 -6.25 18.76
C THR A 54 5.62 -5.10 18.55
N GLY A 55 4.35 -5.44 18.28
CA GLY A 55 3.29 -4.46 18.05
C GLY A 55 2.09 -4.54 18.98
N ASN A 56 2.04 -5.54 19.86
CA ASN A 56 1.06 -5.62 20.92
C ASN A 56 1.59 -4.93 22.19
N ALA A 57 0.71 -4.26 22.92
CA ALA A 57 0.99 -3.73 24.25
C ALA A 57 -0.16 -4.03 25.19
N THR A 58 0.14 -4.55 26.38
CA THR A 58 -0.85 -4.71 27.45
C THR A 58 -1.35 -3.35 27.94
N LEU A 59 -2.47 -3.34 28.68
CA LEU A 59 -3.02 -2.11 29.25
C LEU A 59 -2.01 -1.34 30.13
N VAL A 60 -1.16 -2.06 30.86
CA VAL A 60 -0.13 -1.46 31.72
C VAL A 60 0.98 -0.83 30.90
N GLU A 61 1.39 -1.47 29.80
CA GLU A 61 2.42 -0.94 28.91
C GLU A 61 1.92 0.29 28.14
N ILE A 62 0.68 0.29 27.66
CA ILE A 62 0.06 1.48 27.05
C ILE A 62 0.02 2.63 28.06
N LEU A 63 -0.36 2.35 29.31
CA LEU A 63 -0.36 3.36 30.37
C LEU A 63 1.06 3.88 30.66
N GLY A 64 2.06 2.98 30.73
CA GLY A 64 3.46 3.33 30.90
C GLY A 64 3.96 4.24 29.76
N ASN A 65 3.63 3.90 28.52
CA ASN A 65 3.94 4.71 27.35
C ASN A 65 3.35 6.13 27.45
N LYS A 66 2.08 6.25 27.81
CA LYS A 66 1.42 7.57 27.93
C LYS A 66 1.87 8.40 29.14
N LEU A 67 2.34 7.77 30.21
CA LEU A 67 2.78 8.46 31.43
C LEU A 67 4.27 8.81 31.40
N PHE A 68 5.09 7.91 30.88
CA PHE A 68 6.55 7.93 31.05
C PHE A 68 7.31 7.81 29.73
N GLY A 69 6.62 7.61 28.60
CA GLY A 69 7.26 7.37 27.31
C GLY A 69 7.97 6.01 27.23
N THR A 70 7.63 5.05 28.09
CA THR A 70 8.21 3.69 28.03
C THR A 70 7.64 2.91 26.87
N HIS A 71 8.40 1.96 26.34
CA HIS A 71 8.00 1.11 25.23
C HIS A 71 8.14 -0.36 25.61
N PRO A 72 7.24 -1.25 25.14
CA PRO A 72 7.51 -2.68 25.16
C PRO A 72 8.83 -3.00 24.47
N GLU A 73 9.50 -4.05 24.90
CA GLU A 73 10.70 -4.56 24.26
C GLU A 73 10.42 -4.80 22.76
N HIS A 74 11.39 -4.49 21.90
CA HIS A 74 11.31 -4.69 20.45
C HIS A 74 10.21 -3.94 19.68
N SER A 75 9.63 -2.88 20.27
CA SER A 75 8.69 -2.01 19.56
C SER A 75 9.34 -0.80 18.89
N THR A 76 10.55 -0.41 19.30
CA THR A 76 11.23 0.81 18.79
C THR A 76 12.71 0.65 18.49
N ASP A 77 13.28 -0.54 18.71
CA ASP A 77 14.72 -0.83 18.57
C ASP A 77 15.28 -0.59 17.15
N GLN A 78 14.40 -0.64 16.14
CA GLN A 78 14.77 -0.40 14.74
C GLN A 78 14.54 1.05 14.27
N VAL A 79 13.85 1.91 15.03
CA VAL A 79 13.54 3.29 14.61
C VAL A 79 14.83 4.13 14.48
N ALA A 80 15.70 4.06 15.49
CA ALA A 80 16.92 4.86 15.54
C ALA A 80 17.92 4.51 14.41
N PRO A 81 18.31 3.23 14.20
CA PRO A 81 19.20 2.88 13.08
C PRO A 81 18.56 3.18 11.71
N TYR A 82 17.24 3.06 11.58
CA TYR A 82 16.52 3.45 10.38
C TYR A 82 16.62 4.97 10.12
N GLY A 83 16.36 5.79 11.14
CA GLY A 83 16.44 7.25 11.08
C GLY A 83 17.85 7.76 10.79
N ALA A 84 18.88 7.10 11.33
CA ALA A 84 20.27 7.53 11.21
C ALA A 84 20.78 7.52 9.76
N LEU A 85 20.22 6.69 8.86
CA LEU A 85 20.69 6.59 7.49
C LEU A 85 20.60 7.91 6.72
N ALA A 86 19.57 8.73 6.98
CA ALA A 86 19.34 10.00 6.28
C ALA A 86 20.53 10.99 6.41
N SER A 87 21.27 10.92 7.52
CA SER A 87 22.50 11.70 7.74
C SER A 87 23.79 10.87 7.57
N GLY A 88 23.71 9.55 7.69
CA GLY A 88 24.86 8.65 7.64
C GLY A 88 25.22 8.11 6.26
N TYR A 89 24.31 8.17 5.27
CA TYR A 89 24.46 7.44 4.00
C TYR A 89 25.76 7.75 3.27
N GLN A 90 26.22 9.01 3.28
CA GLN A 90 27.41 9.45 2.55
C GLN A 90 28.69 8.70 2.95
N SER A 91 28.75 8.21 4.19
CA SER A 91 29.90 7.49 4.76
C SER A 91 29.80 5.96 4.67
N LEU A 92 28.72 5.43 4.09
CA LEU A 92 28.49 3.99 4.04
C LEU A 92 29.60 3.25 3.30
N THR A 93 30.06 2.17 3.92
CA THR A 93 30.83 1.07 3.35
C THR A 93 30.11 -0.24 3.64
N ASP A 94 30.45 -1.32 2.92
CA ASP A 94 29.83 -2.63 3.12
C ASP A 94 29.98 -3.12 4.58
N ASP A 95 31.11 -2.82 5.23
CA ASP A 95 31.38 -3.17 6.64
C ASP A 95 30.49 -2.40 7.63
N THR A 96 30.02 -1.22 7.24
CA THR A 96 29.20 -0.34 8.10
C THR A 96 27.70 -0.49 7.88
N LEU A 97 27.26 -1.30 6.91
CA LEU A 97 25.82 -1.53 6.66
C LEU A 97 25.10 -2.06 7.90
N GLY A 98 25.76 -2.90 8.71
CA GLY A 98 25.23 -3.45 9.95
C GLY A 98 24.89 -2.40 11.04
N ASN A 99 25.32 -1.15 10.87
CA ASN A 99 24.92 -0.03 11.73
C ASN A 99 23.49 0.46 11.44
N PHE A 100 22.97 0.18 10.24
CA PHE A 100 21.69 0.69 9.75
C PHE A 100 20.70 -0.41 9.37
N PHE A 101 21.18 -1.65 9.21
CA PHE A 101 20.39 -2.83 8.87
C PHE A 101 20.72 -3.98 9.83
N ASN A 102 19.74 -4.82 10.11
CA ASN A 102 19.92 -6.05 10.88
C ASN A 102 20.37 -7.19 9.99
N ASP A 103 21.14 -8.12 10.53
CA ASP A 103 21.50 -9.35 9.84
C ASP A 103 20.24 -10.16 9.54
N ALA A 104 20.05 -10.52 8.27
CA ALA A 104 18.91 -11.30 7.79
C ALA A 104 19.29 -12.76 7.51
N SER A 105 20.33 -13.26 8.18
CA SER A 105 20.71 -14.67 8.16
C SER A 105 19.63 -15.56 8.81
N PHE A 106 19.57 -16.82 8.39
CA PHE A 106 18.69 -17.82 8.97
C PHE A 106 19.15 -18.30 10.34
N GLY A 107 18.18 -18.59 11.20
CA GLY A 107 18.40 -19.00 12.58
C GLY A 107 18.87 -17.87 13.50
N VAL A 108 19.10 -18.22 14.76
CA VAL A 108 19.53 -17.28 15.80
C VAL A 108 20.88 -17.75 16.36
N PRO A 109 21.95 -16.93 16.31
CA PRO A 109 23.20 -17.25 16.97
C PRO A 109 22.99 -17.56 18.46
N THR A 110 23.73 -18.53 19.02
CA THR A 110 23.51 -19.02 20.39
C THR A 110 23.59 -17.92 21.45
N ASP A 111 24.45 -16.94 21.26
CA ASP A 111 24.61 -15.77 22.14
C ASP A 111 23.49 -14.73 21.99
N GLN A 112 22.76 -14.76 20.86
CA GLN A 112 21.64 -13.90 20.54
C GLN A 112 20.27 -14.52 20.86
N VAL A 113 20.20 -15.76 21.34
CA VAL A 113 18.93 -16.40 21.74
C VAL A 113 18.32 -15.65 22.94
N GLY A 114 17.18 -14.99 22.72
CA GLY A 114 16.43 -14.27 23.74
C GLY A 114 15.39 -15.15 24.41
N LYS A 115 14.28 -15.42 23.71
CA LYS A 115 13.15 -16.21 24.23
C LYS A 115 12.88 -17.41 23.33
N VAL A 116 12.72 -18.58 23.93
CA VAL A 116 12.28 -19.81 23.24
C VAL A 116 10.91 -20.20 23.75
N SER A 117 10.01 -20.56 22.84
CA SER A 117 8.68 -21.09 23.18
C SER A 117 8.31 -22.28 22.30
N THR A 118 7.56 -23.22 22.88
CA THR A 118 7.16 -24.48 22.27
C THR A 118 5.64 -24.61 22.43
N PRO A 119 4.84 -23.89 21.63
CA PRO A 119 3.38 -23.88 21.80
C PRO A 119 2.74 -25.23 21.43
N ARG A 120 3.47 -26.08 20.71
CA ARG A 120 3.18 -27.48 20.40
C ARG A 120 4.49 -28.28 20.40
N ASP A 121 4.39 -29.60 20.54
CA ASP A 121 5.55 -30.51 20.52
C ASP A 121 6.31 -30.51 19.18
N ASP A 122 5.63 -30.20 18.08
CA ASP A 122 6.21 -30.13 16.74
C ASP A 122 6.69 -28.71 16.32
N VAL A 123 6.68 -27.72 17.22
CA VAL A 123 6.99 -26.31 16.94
C VAL A 123 7.95 -25.71 17.96
N THR A 124 8.99 -25.04 17.49
CA THR A 124 9.84 -24.17 18.30
C THR A 124 9.87 -22.77 17.70
N ILE A 125 9.61 -21.75 18.52
CA ILE A 125 9.74 -20.34 18.15
C ILE A 125 10.86 -19.75 18.99
N THR A 126 11.94 -19.31 18.33
CA THR A 126 13.06 -18.61 18.96
C THR A 126 13.01 -17.15 18.58
N ARG A 127 13.10 -16.24 19.55
CA ARG A 127 13.22 -14.79 19.33
C ARG A 127 14.62 -14.34 19.69
N ASP A 128 15.23 -13.53 18.82
CA ASP A 128 16.55 -12.96 19.06
C ASP A 128 16.49 -11.79 20.07
N LYS A 129 17.59 -11.55 20.78
CA LYS A 129 17.72 -10.46 21.78
C LYS A 129 17.76 -9.07 21.18
N LYS A 130 18.10 -8.93 19.89
CA LYS A 130 18.38 -7.63 19.28
C LYS A 130 17.10 -6.95 18.80
N THR A 131 16.23 -7.73 18.19
CA THR A 131 15.06 -7.27 17.42
C THR A 131 13.77 -8.02 17.73
N GLY A 132 13.85 -9.14 18.47
CA GLY A 132 12.68 -9.92 18.85
C GLY A 132 11.98 -10.63 17.70
N VAL A 133 12.61 -10.75 16.52
CA VAL A 133 12.02 -11.38 15.34
C VAL A 133 11.75 -12.87 15.64
N PRO A 134 10.56 -13.40 15.33
CA PRO A 134 10.27 -14.82 15.52
C PRO A 134 10.94 -15.68 14.43
N HIS A 135 11.78 -16.62 14.86
CA HIS A 135 12.31 -17.71 14.06
C HIS A 135 11.53 -18.99 14.38
N ILE A 136 10.60 -19.34 13.49
CA ILE A 136 9.66 -20.43 13.63
C ILE A 136 10.22 -21.68 12.94
N LYS A 137 10.42 -22.75 13.71
CA LYS A 137 10.88 -24.06 13.22
C LYS A 137 9.84 -25.13 13.55
N GLY A 138 9.25 -25.74 12.51
CA GLY A 138 8.31 -26.85 12.65
C GLY A 138 8.85 -28.16 12.09
N THR A 139 8.53 -29.28 12.74
CA THR A 139 8.85 -30.62 12.19
C THR A 139 7.78 -31.16 11.25
N THR A 140 6.57 -30.61 11.33
CA THR A 140 5.45 -30.87 10.40
C THR A 140 5.04 -29.59 9.69
N ARG A 141 4.40 -29.71 8.52
CA ARG A 141 3.86 -28.55 7.78
C ARG A 141 2.82 -27.80 8.61
N TYR A 142 1.89 -28.53 9.23
CA TYR A 142 0.86 -27.97 10.12
C TYR A 142 1.48 -27.21 11.30
N GLY A 143 2.46 -27.83 11.99
CA GLY A 143 3.16 -27.19 13.10
C GLY A 143 3.87 -25.89 12.68
N THR A 144 4.53 -25.91 11.51
CA THR A 144 5.22 -24.73 10.97
C THR A 144 4.27 -23.54 10.82
N GLU A 145 3.13 -23.75 10.17
CA GLU A 145 2.13 -22.71 9.92
C GLU A 145 1.36 -22.30 11.19
N PHE A 146 1.06 -23.26 12.06
CA PHE A 146 0.54 -22.97 13.39
C PHE A 146 1.50 -22.06 14.18
N GLY A 147 2.81 -22.33 14.11
CA GLY A 147 3.83 -21.50 14.73
C GLY A 147 3.85 -20.07 14.19
N ALA A 148 3.73 -19.90 12.87
CA ALA A 148 3.61 -18.60 12.22
C ALA A 148 2.36 -17.84 12.71
N GLY A 149 1.21 -18.51 12.76
CA GLY A 149 -0.03 -17.93 13.29
C GLY A 149 0.06 -17.53 14.77
N TYR A 150 0.69 -18.37 15.59
CA TYR A 150 0.91 -18.09 17.00
C TYR A 150 1.83 -16.89 17.21
N ALA A 151 2.92 -16.79 16.44
CA ALA A 151 3.83 -15.64 16.46
C ALA A 151 3.14 -14.34 15.96
N ALA A 152 2.33 -14.42 14.91
CA ALA A 152 1.53 -13.30 14.43
C ALA A 152 0.54 -12.81 15.51
N GLY A 153 -0.10 -13.73 16.24
CA GLY A 153 -0.88 -13.42 17.42
C GLY A 153 -0.06 -12.66 18.48
N GLN A 154 1.13 -13.15 18.80
CA GLN A 154 2.04 -12.50 19.77
C GLN A 154 2.36 -11.05 19.42
N ASP A 155 2.54 -10.75 18.14
CA ASP A 155 3.08 -9.48 17.70
C ASP A 155 2.04 -8.50 17.15
N ARG A 156 0.89 -8.98 16.65
CA ARG A 156 -0.05 -8.18 15.84
C ARG A 156 -1.54 -8.47 16.09
N LEU A 157 -1.93 -9.16 17.18
CA LEU A 157 -3.32 -9.56 17.45
C LEU A 157 -4.34 -8.40 17.28
N TRP A 158 -4.11 -7.25 17.93
CA TRP A 158 -5.01 -6.09 17.81
C TRP A 158 -5.11 -5.58 16.37
N LEU A 159 -3.97 -5.48 15.68
CA LEU A 159 -3.90 -4.97 14.32
C LEU A 159 -4.64 -5.87 13.33
N MET A 160 -4.48 -7.19 13.45
CA MET A 160 -5.21 -8.15 12.62
C MET A 160 -6.72 -8.06 12.84
N ASP A 161 -7.14 -7.89 14.10
CA ASP A 161 -8.56 -7.76 14.45
C ASP A 161 -9.17 -6.46 13.88
N LEU A 162 -8.44 -5.36 14.00
CA LEU A 162 -8.81 -4.08 13.40
C LEU A 162 -9.01 -4.20 11.88
N PHE A 163 -8.07 -4.83 11.18
CA PHE A 163 -8.12 -4.93 9.72
C PHE A 163 -9.21 -5.88 9.21
N ARG A 164 -9.51 -6.99 9.92
CA ARG A 164 -10.65 -7.84 9.53
C ARG A 164 -12.00 -7.13 9.69
N HIS A 165 -12.12 -6.18 10.64
CA HIS A 165 -13.31 -5.35 10.77
C HIS A 165 -13.35 -4.21 9.75
N ILE A 166 -12.20 -3.63 9.37
CA ILE A 166 -12.13 -2.69 8.23
C ILE A 166 -12.63 -3.37 6.95
N GLY A 167 -12.11 -4.57 6.64
CA GLY A 167 -12.49 -5.33 5.45
C GLY A 167 -13.96 -5.72 5.38
N ARG A 168 -14.64 -5.82 6.53
CA ARG A 168 -16.09 -6.09 6.63
C ARG A 168 -16.96 -4.84 6.70
N GLY A 169 -16.35 -3.67 6.74
CA GLY A 169 -17.05 -2.41 6.98
C GLY A 169 -17.68 -2.33 8.37
N GLU A 170 -17.03 -2.88 9.39
CA GLU A 170 -17.54 -3.01 10.77
C GLU A 170 -16.69 -2.25 11.81
N LEU A 171 -15.76 -1.40 11.36
CA LEU A 171 -14.77 -0.76 12.22
C LEU A 171 -15.41 0.06 13.35
N THR A 172 -16.44 0.83 13.04
CA THR A 172 -17.08 1.71 14.02
C THR A 172 -17.78 0.96 15.14
N SER A 173 -18.33 -0.22 14.82
CA SER A 173 -18.92 -1.13 15.81
C SER A 173 -17.84 -1.77 16.71
N PHE A 174 -16.61 -1.93 16.19
CA PHE A 174 -15.49 -2.54 16.91
C PHE A 174 -14.64 -1.56 17.72
N ALA A 175 -14.29 -0.41 17.15
CA ALA A 175 -13.29 0.52 17.70
C ALA A 175 -13.87 1.89 18.12
N GLY A 176 -15.14 2.17 17.81
CA GLY A 176 -15.83 3.42 18.18
C GLY A 176 -16.19 4.31 16.98
N GLY A 177 -17.09 5.26 17.22
CA GLY A 177 -17.75 6.10 16.23
C GLY A 177 -17.01 7.38 15.79
N ALA A 178 -15.74 7.58 16.15
CA ALA A 178 -14.94 8.71 15.68
C ALA A 178 -15.01 8.87 14.14
N LEU A 179 -14.99 10.11 13.63
CA LEU A 179 -15.19 10.38 12.19
C LEU A 179 -14.16 9.68 11.30
N ALA A 180 -12.89 9.59 11.72
CA ALA A 180 -11.88 8.87 10.95
C ALA A 180 -12.19 7.37 10.84
N ASN A 181 -12.71 6.74 11.90
CA ASN A 181 -13.16 5.34 11.85
C ASN A 181 -14.33 5.18 10.88
N GLN A 182 -15.31 6.11 10.92
CA GLN A 182 -16.42 6.11 9.98
C GLN A 182 -15.94 6.22 8.53
N GLY A 183 -15.04 7.17 8.26
CA GLY A 183 -14.45 7.38 6.95
C GLY A 183 -13.69 6.16 6.45
N LEU A 184 -12.94 5.48 7.32
CA LEU A 184 -12.14 4.32 6.95
C LEU A 184 -12.99 3.15 6.46
N GLU A 185 -14.03 2.75 7.20
CA GLU A 185 -14.90 1.66 6.75
C GLU A 185 -15.71 2.05 5.49
N GLN A 186 -16.13 3.32 5.39
CA GLN A 186 -16.83 3.85 4.22
C GLN A 186 -15.95 3.85 2.98
N GLN A 187 -14.64 3.86 3.17
CA GLN A 187 -13.67 3.80 2.10
C GLN A 187 -13.51 2.37 1.54
N PHE A 188 -13.37 1.38 2.42
CA PHE A 188 -13.08 0.00 2.04
C PHE A 188 -14.31 -0.79 1.66
N TRP A 189 -15.43 -0.57 2.34
CA TRP A 189 -16.65 -1.35 2.10
C TRP A 189 -17.13 -1.32 0.64
N PRO A 190 -17.16 -0.18 -0.10
CA PRO A 190 -17.56 -0.15 -1.51
C PRO A 190 -16.61 -0.90 -2.45
N GLN A 191 -15.35 -1.09 -2.06
CA GLN A 191 -14.35 -1.79 -2.87
C GLN A 191 -14.48 -3.31 -2.76
N ALA A 192 -14.99 -3.81 -1.64
CA ALA A 192 -15.10 -5.24 -1.33
C ALA A 192 -16.31 -5.52 -0.42
N PRO A 193 -17.56 -5.24 -0.85
CA PRO A 193 -18.76 -5.38 0.00
C PRO A 193 -19.19 -6.85 0.13
N TYR A 194 -18.27 -7.73 0.53
CA TYR A 194 -18.51 -9.17 0.55
C TYR A 194 -19.46 -9.57 1.67
N THR A 195 -20.39 -10.47 1.35
CA THR A 195 -21.11 -11.26 2.34
C THR A 195 -20.22 -12.37 2.89
N GLU A 196 -20.60 -13.02 3.99
CA GLU A 196 -19.85 -14.20 4.47
C GLU A 196 -19.86 -15.34 3.44
N ASP A 197 -20.93 -15.47 2.63
CA ASP A 197 -20.98 -16.44 1.53
C ASP A 197 -19.98 -16.08 0.42
N ASP A 198 -19.82 -14.79 0.08
CA ASP A 198 -18.79 -14.35 -0.88
C ASP A 198 -17.37 -14.64 -0.35
N LEU A 199 -17.13 -14.45 0.96
CA LEU A 199 -15.82 -14.75 1.57
C LEU A 199 -15.56 -16.26 1.57
N GLN A 200 -16.57 -17.07 1.93
CA GLN A 200 -16.47 -18.53 1.95
C GLN A 200 -16.26 -19.10 0.54
N ALA A 201 -16.94 -18.57 -0.47
CA ALA A 201 -16.76 -18.97 -1.87
C ALA A 201 -15.31 -18.78 -2.36
N GLN A 202 -14.61 -17.75 -1.87
CA GLN A 202 -13.19 -17.53 -2.20
C GLN A 202 -12.29 -18.62 -1.59
N VAL A 203 -12.54 -19.02 -0.34
CA VAL A 203 -11.83 -20.13 0.32
C VAL A 203 -11.99 -21.42 -0.49
N GLU A 204 -13.22 -21.75 -0.87
CA GLU A 204 -13.54 -22.95 -1.65
C GLU A 204 -12.92 -22.90 -3.04
N ARG A 205 -12.97 -21.74 -3.70
CA ARG A 205 -12.37 -21.56 -5.01
C ARG A 205 -10.86 -21.78 -4.99
N ILE A 206 -10.13 -21.24 -4.01
CA ILE A 206 -8.68 -21.46 -3.91
C ILE A 206 -8.38 -22.95 -3.74
N ARG A 207 -9.12 -23.62 -2.85
CA ARG A 207 -9.00 -25.06 -2.60
C ARG A 207 -9.24 -25.89 -3.86
N ASP A 208 -10.27 -25.55 -4.63
CA ASP A 208 -10.84 -26.44 -5.64
C ASP A 208 -10.30 -26.16 -7.06
N THR A 209 -9.74 -24.97 -7.32
CA THR A 209 -9.25 -24.58 -8.67
C THR A 209 -7.74 -24.64 -8.87
N ASN A 210 -6.94 -24.83 -7.81
CA ASN A 210 -5.46 -24.83 -7.87
C ASN A 210 -4.84 -26.22 -7.58
N GLY A 211 -5.61 -27.30 -7.73
CA GLY A 211 -5.14 -28.67 -7.51
C GLY A 211 -4.59 -28.89 -6.10
N GLU A 212 -3.52 -29.68 -5.97
CA GLU A 212 -2.91 -29.98 -4.67
C GLU A 212 -2.30 -28.74 -3.99
N ARG A 213 -1.80 -27.77 -4.76
CA ARG A 213 -1.31 -26.49 -4.19
C ARG A 213 -2.44 -25.72 -3.52
N GLY A 214 -3.62 -25.67 -4.14
CA GLY A 214 -4.82 -25.04 -3.56
C GLY A 214 -5.26 -25.68 -2.26
N LYS A 215 -5.33 -27.02 -2.23
CA LYS A 215 -5.67 -27.77 -1.00
C LYS A 215 -4.65 -27.53 0.11
N LEU A 216 -3.36 -27.60 -0.22
CA LEU A 216 -2.28 -27.35 0.73
C LEU A 216 -2.30 -25.90 1.26
N ALA A 217 -2.51 -24.91 0.39
CA ALA A 217 -2.60 -23.51 0.79
C ALA A 217 -3.74 -23.26 1.79
N MET A 218 -4.89 -23.92 1.62
CA MET A 218 -6.00 -23.81 2.59
C MET A 218 -5.75 -24.58 3.88
N GLN A 219 -4.99 -25.69 3.83
CA GLN A 219 -4.54 -26.38 5.04
C GLN A 219 -3.55 -25.53 5.84
N ASP A 220 -2.60 -24.89 5.16
CA ASP A 220 -1.63 -23.97 5.75
C ASP A 220 -2.34 -22.76 6.37
N ALA A 221 -3.28 -22.15 5.64
CA ALA A 221 -4.09 -21.05 6.15
C ALA A 221 -4.91 -21.45 7.39
N GLN A 222 -5.45 -22.68 7.42
CA GLN A 222 -6.19 -23.17 8.58
C GLN A 222 -5.26 -23.38 9.79
N ALA A 223 -4.08 -23.97 9.58
CA ALA A 223 -3.09 -24.13 10.64
C ALA A 223 -2.64 -22.78 11.22
N TYR A 224 -2.43 -21.78 10.36
CA TYR A 224 -2.14 -20.40 10.75
C TYR A 224 -3.28 -19.79 11.60
N VAL A 225 -4.54 -19.96 11.20
CA VAL A 225 -5.70 -19.53 12.01
C VAL A 225 -5.75 -20.23 13.37
N ASP A 226 -5.47 -21.55 13.41
CA ASP A 226 -5.44 -22.32 14.65
C ASP A 226 -4.35 -21.78 15.60
N GLY A 227 -3.19 -21.39 15.05
CA GLY A 227 -2.09 -20.75 15.78
C GLY A 227 -2.47 -19.39 16.39
N ILE A 228 -3.10 -18.51 15.59
CA ILE A 228 -3.63 -17.22 16.08
C ILE A 228 -4.61 -17.46 17.23
N ASN A 229 -5.51 -18.41 17.04
CA ASN A 229 -6.56 -18.73 18.00
C ASN A 229 -6.01 -19.33 19.31
N ALA A 230 -4.96 -20.15 19.22
CA ALA A 230 -4.28 -20.66 20.40
C ALA A 230 -3.64 -19.52 21.23
N TYR A 231 -2.97 -18.56 20.57
CA TYR A 231 -2.42 -17.40 21.28
C TYR A 231 -3.51 -16.48 21.84
N ARG A 232 -4.60 -16.26 21.11
CA ARG A 232 -5.79 -15.52 21.57
C ARG A 232 -6.30 -16.07 22.90
N GLU A 233 -6.52 -17.38 22.98
CA GLU A 233 -7.01 -18.04 24.19
C GLU A 233 -5.99 -17.96 25.33
N GLN A 234 -4.73 -18.24 25.03
CA GLN A 234 -3.65 -18.21 26.01
C GLN A 234 -3.49 -16.81 26.62
N SER A 235 -3.43 -15.77 25.78
CA SER A 235 -3.30 -14.38 26.22
C SER A 235 -4.53 -13.87 26.97
N LYS A 236 -5.74 -14.29 26.57
CA LYS A 236 -6.99 -14.01 27.29
C LYS A 236 -7.01 -14.63 28.68
N ASN A 237 -6.62 -15.89 28.79
CA ASN A 237 -6.56 -16.61 30.06
C ASN A 237 -5.47 -16.06 30.98
N GLY A 238 -4.31 -15.73 30.41
CA GLY A 238 -3.18 -15.14 31.14
C GLY A 238 -3.29 -13.63 31.38
N ARG A 239 -4.31 -12.96 30.80
CA ARG A 239 -4.56 -11.51 30.93
C ARG A 239 -3.42 -10.61 30.43
N TYR A 240 -2.71 -11.04 29.41
CA TYR A 240 -1.65 -10.27 28.73
C TYR A 240 -1.97 -9.99 27.26
N PHE A 241 -3.26 -10.02 26.90
CA PHE A 241 -3.74 -9.59 25.60
C PHE A 241 -3.59 -8.06 25.41
N PRO A 242 -3.67 -7.54 24.17
CA PRO A 242 -3.57 -6.10 23.89
C PRO A 242 -4.54 -5.25 24.71
N GLY A 243 -4.05 -4.18 25.32
CA GLY A 243 -4.83 -3.31 26.20
C GLY A 243 -5.96 -2.58 25.50
N GLU A 244 -5.88 -2.42 24.19
CA GLU A 244 -6.91 -1.83 23.34
C GLU A 244 -8.25 -2.55 23.47
N TYR A 245 -8.27 -3.88 23.67
CA TYR A 245 -9.50 -4.64 23.92
C TYR A 245 -10.21 -4.23 25.22
N VAL A 246 -9.45 -3.79 26.23
CA VAL A 246 -10.05 -3.21 27.45
C VAL A 246 -10.58 -1.82 27.15
N LEU A 247 -9.77 -0.98 26.50
CA LEU A 247 -10.08 0.43 26.29
C LEU A 247 -11.30 0.63 25.39
N THR A 248 -11.54 -0.30 24.46
CA THR A 248 -12.70 -0.35 23.57
C THR A 248 -13.87 -1.18 24.12
N GLY A 249 -13.75 -1.76 25.32
CA GLY A 249 -14.84 -2.39 26.04
C GLY A 249 -15.16 -3.84 25.67
N HIS A 250 -14.28 -4.51 24.90
CA HIS A 250 -14.43 -5.93 24.56
C HIS A 250 -14.10 -6.87 25.72
N VAL A 251 -13.20 -6.45 26.63
CA VAL A 251 -12.82 -7.22 27.82
C VAL A 251 -12.74 -6.34 29.06
N ASP A 252 -13.33 -6.75 30.17
CA ASP A 252 -13.20 -6.06 31.45
C ASP A 252 -11.85 -6.37 32.13
N ALA A 253 -11.10 -5.32 32.49
CA ALA A 253 -9.75 -5.46 33.06
C ALA A 253 -9.69 -6.16 34.43
N ILE A 254 -10.79 -6.22 35.19
CA ILE A 254 -10.80 -6.75 36.56
C ILE A 254 -11.35 -8.17 36.58
N THR A 255 -12.55 -8.34 36.04
CA THR A 255 -13.28 -9.61 36.02
C THR A 255 -12.81 -10.53 34.89
N ASN A 256 -12.15 -9.99 33.86
CA ASN A 256 -11.86 -10.68 32.60
C ASN A 256 -13.13 -11.15 31.85
N ALA A 257 -14.30 -10.58 32.16
CA ALA A 257 -15.52 -10.81 31.39
C ALA A 257 -15.41 -10.19 29.99
N GLY A 258 -16.12 -10.74 29.01
CA GLY A 258 -15.98 -10.37 27.59
C GLY A 258 -14.98 -11.28 26.85
N GLU A 259 -14.91 -11.14 25.53
CA GLU A 259 -14.26 -12.10 24.63
C GLU A 259 -13.54 -11.42 23.47
N ILE A 260 -12.38 -11.95 23.09
CA ILE A 260 -11.73 -11.62 21.82
C ILE A 260 -12.20 -12.66 20.81
N GLN A 261 -12.89 -12.24 19.76
CA GLN A 261 -13.55 -13.19 18.85
C GLN A 261 -12.52 -14.06 18.11
N PRO A 262 -12.77 -15.38 17.97
CA PRO A 262 -11.88 -16.28 17.25
C PRO A 262 -11.76 -15.88 15.77
N PHE A 263 -10.60 -16.15 15.18
CA PHE A 263 -10.34 -15.97 13.76
C PHE A 263 -10.85 -17.17 12.96
N LYS A 264 -11.28 -16.91 11.72
CA LYS A 264 -11.71 -17.90 10.73
C LYS A 264 -10.97 -17.68 9.41
N LEU A 265 -11.01 -18.66 8.50
CA LEU A 265 -10.46 -18.50 7.14
C LEU A 265 -11.06 -17.30 6.40
N THR A 266 -12.36 -17.03 6.57
CA THR A 266 -13.01 -15.85 5.95
C THR A 266 -12.46 -14.53 6.47
N ASP A 267 -11.90 -14.47 7.69
CA ASP A 267 -11.18 -13.29 8.17
C ASP A 267 -9.92 -13.01 7.38
N LEU A 268 -9.20 -14.06 6.94
CA LEU A 268 -8.00 -13.89 6.12
C LEU A 268 -8.35 -13.32 4.74
N ILE A 269 -9.51 -13.68 4.18
CA ILE A 269 -10.02 -13.09 2.92
C ILE A 269 -10.37 -11.61 3.13
N ALA A 270 -11.03 -11.26 4.23
CA ALA A 270 -11.33 -9.86 4.56
C ALA A 270 -10.05 -9.03 4.76
N LEU A 271 -9.04 -9.58 5.44
CA LEU A 271 -7.70 -9.00 5.59
C LEU A 271 -7.00 -8.81 4.23
N ALA A 272 -7.00 -9.85 3.40
CA ALA A 272 -6.43 -9.80 2.04
C ALA A 272 -7.10 -8.73 1.18
N SER A 273 -8.41 -8.53 1.32
CA SER A 273 -9.16 -7.48 0.61
C SER A 273 -8.66 -6.07 0.95
N VAL A 274 -8.33 -5.82 2.22
CA VAL A 274 -7.76 -4.54 2.67
C VAL A 274 -6.35 -4.34 2.11
N VAL A 275 -5.49 -5.35 2.26
CA VAL A 275 -4.09 -5.31 1.80
C VAL A 275 -4.02 -5.15 0.27
N GLY A 276 -4.74 -5.99 -0.46
CA GLY A 276 -4.82 -5.96 -1.92
C GLY A 276 -5.39 -4.64 -2.44
N GLY A 277 -6.48 -4.17 -1.84
CA GLY A 277 -7.09 -2.87 -2.17
C GLY A 277 -6.18 -1.67 -1.92
N LEU A 278 -5.23 -1.76 -0.98
CA LEU A 278 -4.29 -0.68 -0.69
C LEU A 278 -3.09 -0.64 -1.63
N PHE A 279 -2.53 -1.80 -1.96
CA PHE A 279 -1.19 -1.86 -2.57
C PHE A 279 -1.18 -2.51 -3.96
N GLY A 280 -2.15 -3.38 -4.25
CA GLY A 280 -2.21 -4.23 -5.43
C GLY A 280 -3.24 -3.81 -6.48
N ASN A 281 -3.84 -2.63 -6.31
CA ASN A 281 -4.82 -2.07 -7.24
C ASN A 281 -4.16 -1.41 -8.46
N GLY A 282 -4.92 -1.29 -9.54
CA GLY A 282 -4.55 -0.54 -10.73
C GLY A 282 -5.74 -0.39 -11.69
N GLY A 283 -5.70 0.61 -12.57
CA GLY A 283 -6.88 0.98 -13.37
C GLY A 283 -7.88 1.86 -12.63
N GLY A 284 -9.05 2.05 -13.24
CA GLY A 284 -10.13 2.85 -12.71
C GLY A 284 -9.95 4.35 -12.89
N GLY A 285 -11.00 5.11 -12.54
CA GLY A 285 -11.00 6.57 -12.62
C GLY A 285 -11.44 7.12 -13.98
N GLU A 286 -12.06 6.28 -14.81
CA GLU A 286 -12.54 6.64 -16.14
C GLU A 286 -13.62 7.72 -16.08
N VAL A 287 -14.45 7.76 -15.04
CA VAL A 287 -15.47 8.82 -14.87
C VAL A 287 -14.82 10.20 -14.64
N PRO A 288 -13.94 10.41 -13.64
CA PRO A 288 -13.15 11.65 -13.53
C PRO A 288 -12.36 12.00 -14.80
N SER A 289 -11.79 11.01 -15.48
CA SER A 289 -11.05 11.15 -16.74
C SER A 289 -11.96 11.68 -17.86
N ALA A 290 -13.17 11.12 -18.00
CA ALA A 290 -14.21 11.58 -18.92
C ALA A 290 -14.69 13.00 -18.61
N LEU A 291 -14.84 13.36 -17.33
CA LEU A 291 -15.18 14.73 -16.93
C LEU A 291 -14.09 15.73 -17.35
N ALA A 292 -12.81 15.38 -17.20
CA ALA A 292 -11.71 16.20 -17.70
C ALA A 292 -11.71 16.35 -19.23
N LEU A 293 -12.00 15.26 -19.96
CA LEU A 293 -12.16 15.31 -21.42
C LEU A 293 -13.31 16.24 -21.82
N LEU A 294 -14.48 16.11 -21.20
CA LEU A 294 -15.65 16.94 -21.50
C LEU A 294 -15.39 18.43 -21.21
N SER A 295 -14.70 18.74 -20.11
CA SER A 295 -14.27 20.10 -19.78
C SER A 295 -13.28 20.64 -20.82
N ALA A 296 -12.35 19.80 -21.31
CA ALA A 296 -11.39 20.21 -22.34
C ALA A 296 -12.08 20.50 -23.67
N GLN A 297 -13.01 19.63 -24.08
CA GLN A 297 -13.81 19.83 -25.29
C GLN A 297 -14.74 21.04 -25.18
N GLN A 298 -15.24 21.37 -24.00
CA GLN A 298 -15.99 22.60 -23.76
C GLN A 298 -15.14 23.84 -23.95
N LYS A 299 -13.91 23.82 -23.42
CA LYS A 299 -12.98 24.97 -23.46
C LYS A 299 -12.43 25.23 -24.87
N TYR A 300 -12.05 24.17 -25.58
CA TYR A 300 -11.27 24.27 -26.82
C TYR A 300 -11.98 23.75 -28.08
N GLY A 301 -13.20 23.25 -27.95
CA GLY A 301 -13.85 22.46 -29.01
C GLY A 301 -13.39 21.00 -28.99
N VAL A 302 -14.11 20.12 -29.70
CA VAL A 302 -13.95 18.66 -29.59
C VAL A 302 -12.53 18.20 -29.97
N GLU A 303 -12.05 18.58 -31.15
CA GLU A 303 -10.75 18.13 -31.67
C GLU A 303 -9.60 18.65 -30.79
N LYS A 304 -9.49 19.97 -30.64
CA LYS A 304 -8.41 20.58 -29.86
C LYS A 304 -8.49 20.25 -28.37
N GLY A 305 -9.69 20.16 -27.81
CA GLY A 305 -9.89 19.76 -26.41
C GLY A 305 -9.45 18.33 -26.16
N THR A 306 -9.70 17.41 -27.10
CA THR A 306 -9.22 16.02 -27.01
C THR A 306 -7.70 15.96 -27.11
N GLU A 307 -7.09 16.73 -28.03
CA GLU A 307 -5.62 16.83 -28.14
C GLU A 307 -4.98 17.34 -26.84
N VAL A 308 -5.53 18.40 -26.25
CA VAL A 308 -5.06 18.94 -24.97
C VAL A 308 -5.21 17.89 -23.87
N TRP A 309 -6.38 17.28 -23.72
CA TRP A 309 -6.60 16.25 -22.70
C TRP A 309 -5.66 15.05 -22.86
N GLU A 310 -5.45 14.55 -24.08
CA GLU A 310 -4.52 13.44 -24.34
C GLU A 310 -3.07 13.79 -23.99
N SER A 311 -2.66 15.03 -24.23
CA SER A 311 -1.31 15.47 -23.87
C SER A 311 -1.07 15.49 -22.35
N PHE A 312 -2.12 15.70 -21.55
CA PHE A 312 -2.06 15.56 -20.09
C PHE A 312 -2.18 14.10 -19.64
N ARG A 313 -2.80 13.21 -20.43
CA ARG A 313 -2.93 11.80 -20.04
C ARG A 313 -1.58 11.10 -19.88
N GLU A 314 -0.58 11.46 -20.68
CA GLU A 314 0.77 10.86 -20.67
C GLU A 314 0.77 9.33 -20.72
N ARG A 315 -0.23 8.72 -21.39
CA ARG A 315 -0.49 7.27 -21.33
C ARG A 315 0.76 6.46 -21.68
N ASN A 316 1.39 6.80 -22.79
CA ASN A 316 2.61 6.14 -23.26
C ASN A 316 3.72 7.16 -23.51
N ASP A 317 4.01 8.00 -22.50
CA ASP A 317 5.02 9.04 -22.69
C ASP A 317 6.40 8.47 -23.05
N PRO A 318 7.09 9.01 -24.07
CA PRO A 318 8.40 8.51 -24.50
C PRO A 318 9.55 8.91 -23.55
N GLU A 319 9.37 9.95 -22.74
CA GLU A 319 10.39 10.43 -21.78
C GLU A 319 10.22 9.80 -20.39
N ALA A 320 9.20 8.97 -20.18
CA ALA A 320 8.94 8.31 -18.91
C ALA A 320 10.10 7.42 -18.45
N ALA A 321 10.46 7.55 -17.16
CA ALA A 321 11.31 6.59 -16.46
C ALA A 321 10.65 5.20 -16.50
N LYS A 322 11.40 4.19 -16.96
CA LYS A 322 10.91 2.81 -17.12
C LYS A 322 11.68 1.86 -16.23
N THR A 323 11.07 0.76 -15.82
CA THR A 323 11.79 -0.36 -15.18
C THR A 323 12.60 -1.17 -16.20
N LEU A 324 12.04 -1.37 -17.40
CA LEU A 324 12.76 -1.97 -18.52
C LEU A 324 13.44 -0.89 -19.38
N HIS A 325 14.77 -0.98 -19.47
CA HIS A 325 15.65 -0.07 -20.20
C HIS A 325 16.20 -0.68 -21.51
N ASP A 326 16.04 -1.98 -21.70
CA ASP A 326 16.50 -2.75 -22.87
C ASP A 326 15.75 -2.45 -24.18
N GLY A 327 14.67 -1.67 -24.12
CA GLY A 327 13.85 -1.29 -25.27
C GLY A 327 12.72 -2.29 -25.59
N SER A 328 12.56 -3.34 -24.79
CA SER A 328 11.48 -4.32 -24.92
C SER A 328 10.10 -3.64 -24.85
N SER A 329 9.19 -4.09 -25.72
CA SER A 329 7.85 -3.53 -25.90
C SER A 329 6.79 -4.54 -25.46
N PHE A 330 5.83 -4.06 -24.67
CA PHE A 330 4.73 -4.86 -24.14
C PHE A 330 3.41 -4.07 -24.30
N PRO A 331 2.77 -4.11 -25.47
CA PRO A 331 1.50 -3.43 -25.69
C PRO A 331 0.40 -3.88 -24.71
N TYR A 332 -0.10 -2.95 -23.88
CA TYR A 332 -1.21 -3.21 -22.96
C TYR A 332 -2.04 -1.95 -22.73
N ALA A 333 -3.37 -2.11 -22.64
CA ALA A 333 -4.34 -1.01 -22.49
C ALA A 333 -4.19 0.12 -23.54
N VAL A 334 -3.66 -0.21 -24.71
CA VAL A 334 -3.31 0.75 -25.76
C VAL A 334 -4.56 1.43 -26.32
N LYS A 335 -4.52 2.76 -26.43
CA LYS A 335 -5.59 3.53 -27.09
C LYS A 335 -5.82 3.08 -28.54
N PRO A 336 -7.06 2.75 -28.93
CA PRO A 336 -7.38 2.43 -30.32
C PRO A 336 -7.41 3.68 -31.22
N ALA A 337 -7.09 3.51 -32.50
CA ALA A 337 -7.15 4.60 -33.48
C ALA A 337 -8.58 5.16 -33.69
N LYS A 338 -9.60 4.30 -33.52
CA LYS A 338 -11.02 4.65 -33.60
C LYS A 338 -11.77 3.94 -32.48
N ALA A 339 -11.84 4.57 -31.31
CA ALA A 339 -12.54 4.02 -30.16
C ALA A 339 -14.03 3.84 -30.45
N LYS A 340 -14.61 2.75 -29.97
CA LYS A 340 -16.04 2.45 -29.93
C LYS A 340 -16.44 2.07 -28.51
N GLY A 341 -17.74 2.06 -28.27
CA GLY A 341 -18.28 1.66 -26.97
C GLY A 341 -18.05 2.66 -25.84
N THR A 342 -17.52 3.86 -26.09
CA THR A 342 -17.38 4.89 -25.04
C THR A 342 -18.76 5.37 -24.56
N ALA A 343 -18.91 5.51 -23.24
CA ALA A 343 -20.12 5.96 -22.54
C ALA A 343 -19.85 7.25 -21.75
N LEU A 344 -19.55 8.35 -22.46
CA LEU A 344 -19.35 9.66 -21.82
C LEU A 344 -20.65 10.14 -21.15
N PRO A 345 -20.59 10.66 -19.92
CA PRO A 345 -21.78 11.18 -19.26
C PRO A 345 -22.26 12.47 -19.91
N ASP A 346 -23.57 12.71 -19.87
CA ASP A 346 -24.11 14.03 -20.16
C ASP A 346 -23.55 15.03 -19.14
N ARG A 347 -23.21 16.24 -19.61
CA ARG A 347 -22.58 17.26 -18.77
C ARG A 347 -23.43 17.58 -17.53
N GLY A 348 -22.78 17.56 -16.36
CA GLY A 348 -23.42 17.84 -15.08
C GLY A 348 -24.36 16.75 -14.56
N SER A 349 -24.45 15.59 -15.24
CA SER A 349 -25.37 14.51 -14.81
C SER A 349 -24.80 13.59 -13.74
N VAL A 350 -23.47 13.51 -13.62
CA VAL A 350 -22.77 12.58 -12.74
C VAL A 350 -23.00 12.92 -11.27
N THR A 351 -23.41 11.91 -10.51
CA THR A 351 -23.56 11.96 -9.05
C THR A 351 -22.94 10.71 -8.45
N PRO A 352 -22.07 10.80 -7.43
CA PRO A 352 -21.55 9.63 -6.73
C PRO A 352 -22.68 8.77 -6.14
N GLU A 353 -22.50 7.46 -6.08
CA GLU A 353 -23.47 6.57 -5.45
C GLU A 353 -23.56 6.87 -3.95
N PRO A 354 -24.76 7.11 -3.39
CA PRO A 354 -24.90 7.32 -1.96
C PRO A 354 -24.55 6.05 -1.19
N LEU A 355 -23.60 6.15 -0.26
CA LEU A 355 -23.14 5.02 0.54
C LEU A 355 -23.85 4.91 1.91
N VAL A 356 -24.05 6.03 2.60
CA VAL A 356 -24.48 6.04 4.00
C VAL A 356 -25.91 6.55 4.17
N PHE A 357 -26.71 5.77 4.90
CA PHE A 357 -28.13 5.98 5.16
C PHE A 357 -28.43 5.87 6.66
N ASP A 358 -29.64 6.30 7.05
CA ASP A 358 -30.23 6.08 8.37
C ASP A 358 -29.35 6.51 9.57
N ARG A 359 -28.70 7.67 9.47
CA ARG A 359 -27.85 8.21 10.55
C ARG A 359 -28.68 8.54 11.80
N THR A 360 -28.26 8.03 12.95
CA THR A 360 -28.87 8.35 14.26
C THR A 360 -27.82 8.75 15.31
N GLY A 361 -28.25 9.47 16.36
CA GLY A 361 -27.37 9.88 17.45
C GLY A 361 -26.18 10.73 16.97
N ALA A 362 -24.98 10.45 17.48
CA ALA A 362 -23.76 11.17 17.09
C ALA A 362 -23.42 11.04 15.59
N ALA A 363 -23.95 10.02 14.91
CA ALA A 363 -23.74 9.84 13.47
C ALA A 363 -24.36 10.96 12.62
N THR A 364 -25.27 11.77 13.18
CA THR A 364 -25.91 12.90 12.47
C THR A 364 -24.93 14.05 12.19
N THR A 365 -23.84 14.15 12.94
CA THR A 365 -22.73 15.06 12.67
C THR A 365 -21.83 14.49 11.58
N LYS A 366 -21.84 15.13 10.39
CA LYS A 366 -21.08 14.67 9.21
C LYS A 366 -19.67 15.27 9.10
N SER A 367 -19.40 16.37 9.81
CA SER A 367 -18.14 17.12 9.76
C SER A 367 -17.94 17.91 11.06
N GLY A 368 -16.69 18.15 11.46
CA GLY A 368 -16.34 18.77 12.73
C GLY A 368 -16.42 17.79 13.91
N THR A 369 -16.28 18.27 15.14
CA THR A 369 -16.20 17.39 16.32
C THR A 369 -17.58 16.77 16.65
N PRO A 370 -17.73 15.43 16.62
CA PRO A 370 -18.98 14.78 17.02
C PRO A 370 -19.31 15.01 18.51
N PRO A 371 -20.59 14.93 18.91
CA PRO A 371 -20.97 14.90 20.31
C PRO A 371 -20.23 13.79 21.07
N ARG A 372 -19.74 14.11 22.28
CA ARG A 372 -19.01 13.17 23.14
C ARG A 372 -19.81 12.93 24.43
N ASP A 373 -19.85 11.67 24.87
CA ASP A 373 -20.41 11.23 26.15
C ASP A 373 -19.36 10.38 26.88
N PRO A 374 -18.35 11.00 27.52
CA PRO A 374 -17.16 10.30 27.99
C PRO A 374 -17.46 9.23 29.04
N VAL A 375 -16.97 8.01 28.81
CA VAL A 375 -16.97 6.96 29.84
C VAL A 375 -15.90 7.29 30.88
N LYS A 376 -16.32 7.47 32.15
CA LYS A 376 -15.39 7.76 33.25
C LYS A 376 -14.45 6.58 33.47
N ALA A 377 -13.16 6.78 33.23
CA ALA A 377 -12.16 5.77 33.54
C ALA A 377 -11.86 5.76 35.05
N PRO A 378 -11.52 4.59 35.64
CA PRO A 378 -10.92 4.55 36.97
C PRO A 378 -9.72 5.50 37.06
N ARG A 379 -9.47 6.12 38.23
CA ARG A 379 -8.43 7.15 38.40
C ARG A 379 -7.06 6.75 37.83
N LYS A 380 -6.70 5.46 37.90
CA LYS A 380 -5.46 4.90 37.36
C LYS A 380 -5.37 4.88 35.82
N TYR A 381 -6.48 4.95 35.10
CA TYR A 381 -6.54 4.90 33.62
C TYR A 381 -6.97 6.23 33.00
N LYS A 382 -7.08 7.31 33.79
CA LYS A 382 -7.58 8.61 33.33
C LYS A 382 -6.79 9.19 32.13
N LYS A 383 -5.50 8.85 32.01
CA LYS A 383 -4.64 9.28 30.88
C LYS A 383 -4.91 8.56 29.57
N LEU A 384 -5.71 7.48 29.61
CA LEU A 384 -6.12 6.70 28.44
C LEU A 384 -7.53 7.10 27.96
N GLU A 385 -8.21 8.01 28.67
CA GLU A 385 -9.49 8.57 28.23
C GLU A 385 -9.30 9.30 26.89
N GLY A 386 -10.06 8.89 25.87
CA GLY A 386 -9.98 9.49 24.55
C GLY A 386 -8.77 9.08 23.72
N LEU A 387 -8.15 7.93 24.01
CA LEU A 387 -7.03 7.41 23.22
C LEU A 387 -7.32 7.37 21.70
N PHE A 388 -8.55 7.02 21.31
CA PHE A 388 -9.04 6.94 19.93
C PHE A 388 -10.12 7.99 19.65
N LYS A 389 -10.11 9.13 20.36
CA LYS A 389 -11.11 10.20 20.19
C LYS A 389 -11.18 10.80 18.77
N ASP A 390 -10.11 10.63 18.00
CA ASP A 390 -9.98 11.09 16.61
C ASP A 390 -9.90 9.89 15.63
N GLY A 391 -10.13 8.67 16.12
CA GLY A 391 -10.04 7.41 15.39
C GLY A 391 -8.82 6.57 15.77
N VAL A 392 -8.83 5.30 15.36
CA VAL A 392 -7.68 4.37 15.47
C VAL A 392 -6.61 4.64 14.42
N LEU A 393 -6.96 5.41 13.39
CA LEU A 393 -6.07 5.92 12.36
C LEU A 393 -6.51 7.35 12.02
N PRO A 394 -5.60 8.26 11.65
CA PRO A 394 -5.97 9.60 11.19
C PRO A 394 -6.96 9.56 10.02
N GLU A 395 -7.82 10.57 9.92
CA GLU A 395 -8.73 10.72 8.78
C GLU A 395 -7.95 10.80 7.46
N GLY A 396 -8.48 10.19 6.40
CA GLY A 396 -7.80 10.14 5.09
C GLY A 396 -6.57 9.22 5.07
N SER A 397 -6.29 8.47 6.14
CA SER A 397 -5.14 7.57 6.23
C SER A 397 -5.05 6.58 5.08
N PHE A 398 -6.15 6.28 4.39
CA PHE A 398 -6.21 5.40 3.21
C PHE A 398 -6.88 5.98 1.95
N ASP A 399 -7.22 7.28 1.87
CA ASP A 399 -8.05 7.88 0.78
C ASP A 399 -7.73 7.34 -0.65
N PRO A 400 -8.71 6.73 -1.35
CA PRO A 400 -8.52 6.04 -2.63
C PRO A 400 -8.62 6.99 -3.83
N THR A 401 -9.13 8.22 -3.63
CA THR A 401 -9.11 9.27 -4.67
C THR A 401 -7.69 9.80 -4.92
N ARG A 402 -6.76 9.43 -4.04
CA ARG A 402 -5.35 9.82 -4.06
C ARG A 402 -4.53 8.53 -4.17
N ARG A 403 -4.23 8.13 -5.41
CA ARG A 403 -3.54 6.87 -5.74
C ARG A 403 -2.24 6.71 -4.94
N ARG A 404 -1.97 5.48 -4.46
CA ARG A 404 -0.82 5.16 -3.62
C ARG A 404 0.08 4.14 -4.29
N GLY A 405 1.37 4.41 -4.19
CA GLY A 405 2.44 3.45 -4.43
C GLY A 405 3.66 4.11 -3.83
N MET A 406 4.25 3.51 -2.80
CA MET A 406 5.34 4.17 -2.07
C MET A 406 6.68 3.41 -2.21
N SER A 407 6.68 2.23 -2.84
CA SER A 407 7.79 1.29 -2.82
C SER A 407 8.88 1.59 -3.86
N ASN A 408 10.15 1.34 -3.51
CA ASN A 408 11.27 1.35 -4.44
C ASN A 408 11.99 -0.01 -4.57
N ALA A 409 12.74 -0.16 -5.66
CA ALA A 409 13.66 -1.27 -5.90
C ALA A 409 14.82 -0.80 -6.78
N LEU A 410 16.05 -1.16 -6.39
CA LEU A 410 17.27 -0.91 -7.15
C LEU A 410 18.02 -2.24 -7.26
N LEU A 411 18.37 -2.66 -8.47
CA LEU A 411 19.12 -3.89 -8.71
C LEU A 411 20.21 -3.64 -9.73
N VAL A 412 21.39 -4.20 -9.52
CA VAL A 412 22.50 -4.18 -10.48
C VAL A 412 22.99 -5.61 -10.71
N SER A 413 23.13 -5.99 -11.98
CA SER A 413 23.60 -7.32 -12.37
C SER A 413 25.05 -7.55 -11.96
N GLY A 414 25.44 -8.82 -11.77
CA GLY A 414 26.80 -9.20 -11.38
C GLY A 414 27.89 -8.71 -12.35
N LYS A 415 27.54 -8.43 -13.61
CA LYS A 415 28.45 -7.85 -14.62
C LYS A 415 29.04 -6.49 -14.20
N HIS A 416 28.28 -5.70 -13.44
CA HIS A 416 28.67 -4.34 -13.04
C HIS A 416 28.97 -4.22 -11.55
N SER A 417 28.82 -5.30 -10.78
CA SER A 417 29.14 -5.31 -9.36
C SER A 417 30.63 -5.55 -9.10
N ALA A 418 31.11 -5.15 -7.92
CA ALA A 418 32.50 -5.36 -7.53
C ALA A 418 32.85 -6.84 -7.30
N SER A 419 31.89 -7.65 -6.85
CA SER A 419 32.08 -9.05 -6.50
C SER A 419 31.85 -10.01 -7.67
N GLY A 420 31.21 -9.56 -8.75
CA GLY A 420 30.69 -10.43 -9.81
C GLY A 420 29.30 -11.01 -9.51
N HIS A 421 28.74 -10.76 -8.32
CA HIS A 421 27.39 -11.20 -7.92
C HIS A 421 26.38 -10.05 -7.99
N PRO A 422 25.10 -10.32 -8.31
CA PRO A 422 24.06 -9.31 -8.25
C PRO A 422 23.93 -8.61 -6.89
N VAL A 423 23.66 -7.30 -6.94
CA VAL A 423 23.41 -6.47 -5.75
C VAL A 423 22.02 -5.88 -5.84
N ALA A 424 21.25 -5.98 -4.76
CA ALA A 424 19.90 -5.43 -4.68
C ALA A 424 19.67 -4.60 -3.41
N VAL A 425 18.92 -3.51 -3.56
CA VAL A 425 18.32 -2.75 -2.47
C VAL A 425 16.82 -2.70 -2.72
N PHE A 426 16.06 -3.42 -1.89
CA PHE A 426 14.61 -3.52 -2.02
C PHE A 426 13.91 -2.70 -0.97
N GLY A 427 12.78 -2.10 -1.34
CA GLY A 427 12.13 -1.14 -0.49
C GLY A 427 10.62 -1.07 -0.64
N PRO A 428 9.86 -2.06 -0.18
CA PRO A 428 8.41 -1.93 -0.06
C PRO A 428 8.04 -0.88 0.99
N GLN A 429 7.11 0.01 0.65
CA GLN A 429 6.68 1.10 1.54
C GLN A 429 5.17 1.04 1.72
N THR A 430 4.78 0.78 2.96
CA THR A 430 3.39 0.57 3.38
C THR A 430 2.86 1.71 4.23
N GLY A 431 3.62 2.82 4.34
CA GLY A 431 3.33 3.95 5.23
C GLY A 431 3.94 3.77 6.62
N TYR A 432 4.12 4.87 7.33
CA TYR A 432 4.76 4.87 8.65
C TYR A 432 3.71 4.69 9.75
N PHE A 433 3.56 3.46 10.21
CA PHE A 433 2.58 3.07 11.22
C PHE A 433 3.26 2.56 12.51
N ALA A 434 2.63 2.76 13.66
CA ALA A 434 3.06 2.23 14.95
C ALA A 434 1.92 1.40 15.59
N PRO A 435 2.01 0.06 15.65
CA PRO A 435 3.05 -0.77 15.01
C PRO A 435 2.95 -0.78 13.48
N GLN A 436 3.96 -1.33 12.79
CA GLN A 436 3.90 -1.50 11.33
C GLN A 436 2.84 -2.55 10.93
N LEU A 437 2.20 -2.33 9.78
CA LEU A 437 1.32 -3.29 9.09
C LEU A 437 2.03 -4.60 8.73
N LEU A 438 3.34 -4.51 8.50
CA LEU A 438 4.21 -5.65 8.30
C LEU A 438 4.75 -6.21 9.62
N MET A 439 5.01 -7.50 9.62
CA MET A 439 5.81 -8.20 10.63
C MET A 439 6.95 -8.96 9.97
N LEU A 440 8.13 -8.89 10.58
CA LEU A 440 9.28 -9.70 10.20
C LEU A 440 9.16 -11.08 10.83
N GLN A 441 9.50 -12.12 10.08
CA GLN A 441 9.50 -13.50 10.55
C GLN A 441 10.46 -14.37 9.73
N GLU A 442 10.91 -15.45 10.33
CA GLU A 442 11.53 -16.58 9.64
C GLU A 442 10.68 -17.83 9.85
N ILE A 443 10.41 -18.56 8.76
CA ILE A 443 9.59 -19.77 8.75
C ILE A 443 10.43 -20.91 8.15
N GLN A 444 10.62 -21.98 8.92
CA GLN A 444 11.39 -23.16 8.52
C GLN A 444 10.60 -24.44 8.82
N GLY A 445 10.33 -25.25 7.79
CA GLY A 445 9.64 -26.52 7.94
C GLY A 445 9.47 -27.27 6.61
N PRO A 446 8.76 -28.42 6.59
CA PRO A 446 8.56 -29.17 5.36
C PRO A 446 7.98 -28.32 4.23
N GLY A 447 8.75 -28.09 3.17
CA GLY A 447 8.35 -27.31 2.00
C GLY A 447 8.22 -25.79 2.21
N ILE A 448 8.74 -25.23 3.31
CA ILE A 448 8.90 -23.78 3.52
C ILE A 448 10.29 -23.49 4.07
N SER A 449 10.99 -22.53 3.48
CA SER A 449 12.24 -21.98 4.02
C SER A 449 12.40 -20.54 3.57
N ALA A 450 11.94 -19.61 4.41
CA ALA A 450 11.91 -18.20 4.05
C ALA A 450 12.04 -17.27 5.27
N ARG A 451 12.58 -16.07 5.04
CA ARG A 451 12.64 -14.98 6.01
C ARG A 451 12.30 -13.65 5.35
N GLY A 452 11.56 -12.81 6.05
CA GLY A 452 11.29 -11.45 5.63
C GLY A 452 10.00 -10.90 6.22
N ALA A 453 9.41 -9.93 5.54
CA ALA A 453 8.20 -9.26 5.95
C ALA A 453 6.93 -9.90 5.36
N SER A 454 5.87 -9.90 6.16
CA SER A 454 4.51 -10.29 5.75
C SER A 454 3.49 -9.31 6.33
N PHE A 455 2.39 -9.06 5.62
CA PHE A 455 1.27 -8.31 6.19
C PHE A 455 0.64 -9.09 7.35
N ALA A 456 0.40 -8.38 8.46
CA ALA A 456 -0.25 -8.97 9.63
C ALA A 456 -1.60 -9.58 9.24
N GLY A 457 -1.82 -10.84 9.60
CA GLY A 457 -3.07 -11.55 9.31
C GLY A 457 -3.07 -12.34 8.01
N VAL A 458 -2.04 -12.22 7.18
CA VAL A 458 -1.83 -13.08 5.99
C VAL A 458 -0.38 -13.57 5.92
N GLY A 459 0.19 -13.88 7.10
CA GLY A 459 1.60 -14.20 7.31
C GLY A 459 1.92 -15.70 7.35
N MET A 460 1.11 -16.57 6.75
CA MET A 460 1.48 -17.98 6.55
C MET A 460 2.72 -18.12 5.64
N TYR A 461 2.89 -17.16 4.72
CA TYR A 461 4.03 -17.09 3.82
C TYR A 461 4.69 -15.70 3.90
N VAL A 462 6.02 -15.68 3.80
CA VAL A 462 6.78 -14.44 3.62
C VAL A 462 6.42 -13.84 2.26
N GLN A 463 5.98 -12.59 2.24
CA GLN A 463 5.56 -11.91 1.00
C GLN A 463 6.68 -11.09 0.38
N LEU A 464 7.61 -10.58 1.21
CA LEU A 464 8.72 -9.71 0.82
C LEU A 464 9.95 -10.18 1.61
N GLY A 465 10.99 -10.71 0.98
CA GLY A 465 12.03 -11.37 1.75
C GLY A 465 13.06 -12.16 0.95
N ARG A 466 13.48 -13.29 1.52
CA ARG A 466 14.46 -14.21 0.94
C ARG A 466 14.16 -15.66 1.24
N GLY A 467 14.58 -16.52 0.32
CA GLY A 467 14.74 -17.95 0.52
C GLY A 467 16.19 -18.28 0.89
N GLN A 468 16.60 -19.52 0.68
CA GLN A 468 17.95 -19.99 1.03
C GLN A 468 19.05 -19.25 0.25
N ASP A 469 18.86 -19.10 -1.05
CA ASP A 469 19.85 -18.60 -2.02
C ASP A 469 19.30 -17.58 -3.02
N TYR A 470 18.12 -17.01 -2.76
CA TYR A 470 17.50 -15.96 -3.55
C TYR A 470 16.70 -14.99 -2.68
N SER A 471 16.39 -13.83 -3.23
CA SER A 471 15.58 -12.78 -2.59
C SER A 471 14.54 -12.23 -3.55
N TRP A 472 13.47 -11.68 -2.99
CA TRP A 472 12.42 -11.03 -3.77
C TRP A 472 11.78 -9.86 -3.04
N SER A 473 11.27 -8.92 -3.81
CA SER A 473 10.46 -7.82 -3.31
C SER A 473 9.55 -7.25 -4.40
N ALA A 474 8.68 -6.32 -4.01
CA ALA A 474 7.71 -5.73 -4.91
C ALA A 474 7.61 -4.21 -4.81
N THR A 475 7.23 -3.61 -5.93
CA THR A 475 6.68 -2.25 -5.98
C THR A 475 5.30 -2.28 -6.62
N SER A 476 4.33 -1.48 -6.15
CA SER A 476 3.06 -1.28 -6.87
C SER A 476 3.30 -0.88 -8.32
N ALA A 477 2.57 -1.49 -9.24
CA ALA A 477 2.75 -1.25 -10.68
C ALA A 477 1.65 -0.36 -11.26
N GLY A 478 0.44 -0.39 -10.68
CA GLY A 478 -0.63 0.53 -11.05
C GLY A 478 -1.14 0.39 -12.48
N GLN A 479 -0.79 -0.70 -13.19
CA GLN A 479 -1.32 -0.98 -14.51
C GLN A 479 -2.84 -1.19 -14.47
N ASP A 480 -3.47 -1.06 -15.63
CA ASP A 480 -4.92 -1.10 -15.69
C ASP A 480 -5.49 -2.52 -15.48
N ILE A 481 -6.11 -2.80 -14.34
CA ILE A 481 -6.85 -4.05 -14.06
C ILE A 481 -8.31 -3.79 -13.67
N THR A 482 -8.81 -2.57 -13.91
CA THR A 482 -10.15 -2.15 -13.50
C THR A 482 -10.75 -1.25 -14.57
N ASP A 483 -11.91 -1.63 -15.11
CA ASP A 483 -12.64 -0.82 -16.09
C ASP A 483 -13.96 -0.31 -15.49
N THR A 484 -14.42 0.86 -15.94
CA THR A 484 -15.76 1.36 -15.60
C THR A 484 -16.76 1.05 -16.72
N PHE A 485 -17.83 0.31 -16.40
CA PHE A 485 -18.94 0.05 -17.32
C PHE A 485 -20.18 0.88 -16.98
N ALA A 486 -20.82 1.46 -18.00
CA ALA A 486 -22.10 2.15 -17.92
C ALA A 486 -23.25 1.18 -18.22
N VAL A 487 -24.01 0.81 -17.20
CA VAL A 487 -25.20 -0.02 -17.34
C VAL A 487 -26.45 0.86 -17.51
N GLU A 488 -27.26 0.61 -18.54
CA GLU A 488 -28.54 1.33 -18.73
C GLU A 488 -29.52 0.92 -17.62
N LEU A 489 -30.06 1.90 -16.89
CA LEU A 489 -31.02 1.65 -15.83
C LEU A 489 -32.41 1.33 -16.41
N CYS A 490 -33.13 0.46 -15.72
CA CYS A 490 -34.48 0.05 -16.10
C CYS A 490 -35.34 -0.18 -14.84
N ASN A 491 -36.65 -0.32 -15.03
CA ASN A 491 -37.56 -0.79 -13.98
C ASN A 491 -38.31 -2.04 -14.47
N ALA A 492 -38.39 -3.07 -13.63
CA ALA A 492 -39.02 -4.34 -13.99
C ALA A 492 -40.54 -4.23 -14.19
N ASP A 493 -41.17 -3.20 -13.62
CA ASP A 493 -42.59 -2.90 -13.77
C ASP A 493 -42.93 -2.12 -15.05
N GLY A 494 -41.93 -1.78 -15.87
CA GLY A 494 -42.09 -1.03 -17.11
C GLY A 494 -42.27 0.49 -16.93
N SER A 495 -42.19 1.00 -15.70
CA SER A 495 -42.17 2.45 -15.45
C SER A 495 -40.91 3.11 -16.03
N ALA A 496 -40.97 4.42 -16.28
CA ALA A 496 -39.84 5.16 -16.82
C ALA A 496 -38.64 5.11 -15.85
N PRO A 497 -37.44 4.68 -16.30
CA PRO A 497 -36.27 4.64 -15.44
C PRO A 497 -35.81 6.05 -15.04
N THR A 498 -35.21 6.14 -13.86
CA THR A 498 -34.54 7.35 -13.36
C THR A 498 -33.14 7.00 -12.90
N LYS A 499 -32.34 7.99 -12.47
CA LYS A 499 -31.03 7.72 -11.85
C LYS A 499 -31.15 6.90 -10.55
N ASP A 500 -32.32 6.88 -9.92
CA ASP A 500 -32.61 6.17 -8.68
C ASP A 500 -33.09 4.72 -8.91
N SER A 501 -33.29 4.31 -10.17
CA SER A 501 -33.67 2.95 -10.52
C SER A 501 -32.64 1.92 -10.02
N THR A 502 -33.12 0.81 -9.47
CA THR A 502 -32.30 -0.25 -8.84
C THR A 502 -32.27 -1.54 -9.67
N SER A 503 -32.68 -1.47 -10.93
CA SER A 503 -32.51 -2.52 -11.93
C SER A 503 -31.79 -1.95 -13.15
N TYR A 504 -31.15 -2.82 -13.92
CA TYR A 504 -30.38 -2.44 -15.09
C TYR A 504 -30.54 -3.47 -16.21
N ARG A 505 -30.24 -3.04 -17.44
CA ARG A 505 -30.26 -3.93 -18.60
C ARG A 505 -28.98 -4.76 -18.64
N TYR A 506 -29.15 -6.08 -18.69
CA TYR A 506 -28.08 -7.05 -18.94
C TYR A 506 -28.54 -8.00 -20.04
N ARG A 507 -27.82 -8.04 -21.16
CA ARG A 507 -28.12 -8.93 -22.30
C ARG A 507 -29.60 -8.88 -22.74
N GLY A 508 -30.15 -7.67 -22.79
CA GLY A 508 -31.53 -7.40 -23.19
C GLY A 508 -32.59 -7.58 -22.09
N ALA A 509 -32.25 -8.19 -20.94
CA ALA A 509 -33.16 -8.36 -19.82
C ALA A 509 -33.00 -7.25 -18.77
N CYS A 510 -34.11 -6.77 -18.19
CA CYS A 510 -34.06 -5.90 -17.03
C CYS A 510 -33.91 -6.75 -15.77
N VAL A 511 -32.77 -6.67 -15.10
CA VAL A 511 -32.45 -7.49 -13.92
C VAL A 511 -32.17 -6.60 -12.71
N PRO A 512 -32.53 -7.04 -11.49
CA PRO A 512 -32.27 -6.27 -10.29
C PRO A 512 -30.76 -6.18 -10.01
N MET A 513 -30.32 -5.05 -9.47
CA MET A 513 -29.04 -4.95 -8.79
C MET A 513 -29.12 -5.72 -7.47
N GLU A 514 -28.03 -6.35 -7.08
CA GLU A 514 -27.92 -6.95 -5.75
C GLU A 514 -27.61 -5.85 -4.73
N LYS A 515 -28.42 -5.76 -3.68
CA LYS A 515 -28.27 -4.79 -2.61
C LYS A 515 -27.46 -5.40 -1.47
N LEU A 516 -26.30 -4.81 -1.18
CA LEU A 516 -25.39 -5.26 -0.13
C LEU A 516 -25.41 -4.21 1.00
N GLU A 517 -25.65 -4.65 2.23
CA GLU A 517 -25.88 -3.74 3.35
C GLU A 517 -25.07 -4.13 4.59
N ARG A 518 -24.65 -3.10 5.33
CA ARG A 518 -24.00 -3.24 6.63
C ARG A 518 -24.56 -2.19 7.58
N THR A 519 -25.08 -2.61 8.73
CA THR A 519 -25.52 -1.68 9.78
C THR A 519 -24.46 -1.63 10.86
N ASN A 520 -23.99 -0.41 11.17
CA ASN A 520 -23.03 -0.17 12.22
C ASN A 520 -23.64 0.65 13.35
N SER A 521 -23.25 0.33 14.57
CA SER A 521 -23.67 1.05 15.76
C SER A 521 -22.59 1.00 16.83
N TRP A 522 -22.39 2.10 17.53
CA TRP A 522 -21.40 2.20 18.59
C TRP A 522 -21.98 2.83 19.85
N LYS A 523 -21.23 2.67 20.93
CA LYS A 523 -21.43 3.34 22.21
C LYS A 523 -20.09 3.94 22.65
N PRO A 524 -20.09 4.99 23.47
CA PRO A 524 -18.84 5.54 23.98
C PRO A 524 -18.09 4.50 24.81
N THR A 525 -16.77 4.55 24.74
CA THR A 525 -15.82 3.69 25.46
C THR A 525 -14.79 4.56 26.18
N ILE A 526 -13.82 3.95 26.87
CA ILE A 526 -12.70 4.70 27.46
C ILE A 526 -11.83 5.26 26.32
N ALA A 527 -11.58 4.47 25.27
CA ALA A 527 -10.76 4.90 24.14
C ALA A 527 -11.45 5.96 23.27
N ASP A 528 -12.74 5.78 22.96
CA ASP A 528 -13.49 6.68 22.10
C ASP A 528 -14.72 7.24 22.85
N PRO A 529 -14.72 8.52 23.23
CA PRO A 529 -15.81 9.15 23.97
C PRO A 529 -16.96 9.57 23.05
N THR A 530 -16.94 9.27 21.75
CA THR A 530 -18.01 9.63 20.82
C THR A 530 -19.35 9.08 21.32
N ALA A 531 -20.35 9.95 21.47
CA ALA A 531 -21.66 9.55 21.96
C ALA A 531 -22.30 8.49 21.04
N ALA A 532 -23.25 7.72 21.57
CA ALA A 532 -23.84 6.62 20.82
C ALA A 532 -24.45 7.09 19.48
N GLY A 533 -24.28 6.26 18.46
CA GLY A 533 -24.76 6.54 17.11
C GLY A 533 -24.79 5.29 16.25
N SER A 534 -25.45 5.41 15.11
CA SER A 534 -25.53 4.34 14.11
C SER A 534 -25.73 4.90 12.71
N TYR A 535 -25.41 4.07 11.72
CA TYR A 535 -25.82 4.25 10.34
C TYR A 535 -25.83 2.93 9.59
N ARG A 536 -26.41 2.93 8.40
CA ARG A 536 -26.39 1.81 7.46
C ARG A 536 -25.55 2.19 6.24
N MET A 537 -24.59 1.36 5.88
CA MET A 537 -23.92 1.42 4.57
C MET A 537 -24.63 0.52 3.58
N GLN A 538 -24.74 0.99 2.34
CA GLN A 538 -25.40 0.27 1.25
C GLN A 538 -24.58 0.43 -0.03
N VAL A 539 -24.37 -0.68 -0.73
CA VAL A 539 -23.71 -0.74 -2.05
C VAL A 539 -24.56 -1.59 -2.97
N PHE A 540 -24.68 -1.20 -4.24
CA PHE A 540 -25.27 -2.04 -5.27
C PHE A 540 -24.20 -2.77 -6.07
N ARG A 541 -24.41 -4.06 -6.30
CA ARG A 541 -23.58 -4.91 -7.15
C ARG A 541 -24.36 -5.32 -8.39
N THR A 542 -23.72 -5.22 -9.54
CA THR A 542 -24.22 -5.64 -10.85
C THR A 542 -23.39 -6.82 -11.37
N LYS A 543 -23.74 -7.34 -12.55
CA LYS A 543 -22.89 -8.29 -13.29
C LYS A 543 -21.58 -7.65 -13.78
N TYR A 544 -21.42 -6.34 -13.77
CA TYR A 544 -20.19 -5.61 -14.14
C TYR A 544 -19.45 -5.02 -12.92
N GLY A 545 -19.76 -5.48 -11.70
CA GLY A 545 -19.12 -4.99 -10.47
C GLY A 545 -19.96 -3.98 -9.68
N THR A 546 -19.30 -3.22 -8.79
CA THR A 546 -19.98 -2.35 -7.81
C THR A 546 -20.35 -1.00 -8.42
N VAL A 547 -21.54 -0.50 -8.13
CA VAL A 547 -22.01 0.82 -8.60
C VAL A 547 -21.22 1.91 -7.88
N THR A 548 -20.58 2.80 -8.65
CA THR A 548 -19.78 3.92 -8.12
C THR A 548 -20.44 5.28 -8.33
N HIS A 549 -21.16 5.45 -9.45
CA HIS A 549 -21.82 6.71 -9.80
C HIS A 549 -23.13 6.45 -10.54
N ARG A 550 -24.02 7.44 -10.51
CA ARG A 550 -25.21 7.53 -11.36
C ARG A 550 -25.07 8.71 -12.31
N ALA A 551 -25.52 8.57 -13.55
CA ALA A 551 -25.44 9.62 -14.55
C ALA A 551 -26.56 9.48 -15.59
N THR A 552 -26.54 10.34 -16.60
CA THR A 552 -27.22 10.07 -17.86
C THR A 552 -26.20 9.99 -18.99
N VAL A 553 -26.48 9.18 -20.00
CA VAL A 553 -25.70 9.08 -21.25
C VAL A 553 -26.70 9.16 -22.40
N ASP A 554 -26.55 10.15 -23.28
CA ASP A 554 -27.51 10.43 -24.36
C ASP A 554 -28.95 10.61 -23.82
N GLY A 555 -29.09 11.24 -22.65
CA GLY A 555 -30.36 11.46 -21.95
C GLY A 555 -30.94 10.24 -21.24
N LYS A 556 -30.31 9.06 -21.34
CA LYS A 556 -30.76 7.84 -20.66
C LYS A 556 -30.11 7.68 -19.29
N PRO A 557 -30.84 7.35 -18.22
CA PRO A 557 -30.25 7.06 -16.93
C PRO A 557 -29.34 5.82 -16.96
N VAL A 558 -28.13 5.98 -16.42
CA VAL A 558 -27.14 4.90 -16.29
C VAL A 558 -26.57 4.83 -14.87
N ALA A 559 -26.07 3.67 -14.49
CA ALA A 559 -25.12 3.53 -13.39
C ALA A 559 -23.74 3.19 -13.95
N TYR A 560 -22.71 3.87 -13.46
CA TYR A 560 -21.33 3.48 -13.68
C TYR A 560 -20.92 2.45 -12.62
N THR A 561 -20.31 1.37 -13.07
CA THR A 561 -19.92 0.22 -12.26
C THR A 561 -18.44 -0.05 -12.42
N ALA A 562 -17.74 -0.32 -11.32
CA ALA A 562 -16.32 -0.64 -11.35
C ALA A 562 -16.13 -2.16 -11.43
N GLN A 563 -15.65 -2.62 -12.58
CA GLN A 563 -15.30 -4.02 -12.83
C GLN A 563 -13.81 -4.20 -12.55
N ARG A 564 -13.46 -4.68 -11.35
CA ARG A 564 -12.09 -5.00 -10.96
C ARG A 564 -11.82 -6.49 -11.20
N SER A 565 -10.74 -6.83 -11.91
CA SER A 565 -10.44 -8.24 -12.23
C SER A 565 -10.08 -9.09 -11.00
N THR A 566 -9.64 -8.45 -9.90
CA THR A 566 -9.36 -9.13 -8.62
C THR A 566 -10.57 -9.22 -7.68
N TYR A 567 -11.73 -8.66 -8.03
CA TYR A 567 -12.94 -8.75 -7.20
C TYR A 567 -13.43 -10.19 -7.11
N ARG A 568 -13.55 -10.77 -5.91
CA ARG A 568 -13.75 -12.22 -5.60
C ARG A 568 -12.52 -13.11 -5.83
N HIS A 569 -11.34 -12.49 -5.93
CA HIS A 569 -10.06 -13.16 -6.13
C HIS A 569 -9.00 -12.62 -5.15
N GLU A 570 -9.42 -12.16 -3.98
CA GLU A 570 -8.56 -11.34 -3.10
C GLU A 570 -7.40 -12.15 -2.52
N ALA A 571 -7.63 -13.43 -2.24
CA ALA A 571 -6.62 -14.30 -1.68
C ALA A 571 -6.01 -15.27 -2.70
N ASP A 572 -6.34 -15.19 -4.00
CA ASP A 572 -5.81 -16.09 -5.03
C ASP A 572 -4.28 -16.06 -5.11
N SER A 573 -3.69 -14.90 -4.83
CA SER A 573 -2.23 -14.69 -4.83
C SER A 573 -1.49 -15.53 -3.79
N ILE A 574 -2.20 -16.17 -2.84
CA ILE A 574 -1.63 -17.12 -1.89
C ILE A 574 -0.81 -18.23 -2.58
N ILE A 575 -1.18 -18.62 -3.81
CA ILE A 575 -0.46 -19.64 -4.57
C ILE A 575 0.93 -19.15 -4.98
N GLY A 576 1.04 -17.92 -5.50
CA GLY A 576 2.35 -17.33 -5.83
C GLY A 576 3.24 -17.17 -4.60
N PHE A 577 2.67 -16.76 -3.46
CA PHE A 577 3.41 -16.65 -2.20
C PHE A 577 3.86 -18.01 -1.64
N GLN A 578 3.00 -19.03 -1.72
CA GLN A 578 3.37 -20.40 -1.38
C GLN A 578 4.60 -20.84 -2.19
N MET A 579 4.62 -20.55 -3.50
CA MET A 579 5.72 -20.91 -4.38
C MET A 579 7.00 -20.13 -4.08
N PHE A 580 6.93 -18.82 -3.79
CA PHE A 580 8.10 -18.03 -3.36
C PHE A 580 8.77 -18.58 -2.11
N ASN A 581 8.00 -19.20 -1.22
CA ASN A 581 8.49 -19.74 0.05
C ASN A 581 8.93 -21.21 -0.06
N ASP A 582 8.67 -21.87 -1.18
CA ASP A 582 8.98 -23.28 -1.44
C ASP A 582 10.38 -23.40 -2.06
N PRO A 583 11.41 -23.78 -1.27
CA PRO A 583 12.79 -23.88 -1.74
C PRO A 583 13.01 -24.98 -2.78
N SER A 584 12.02 -25.88 -2.97
CA SER A 584 12.05 -26.91 -4.01
C SER A 584 11.49 -26.42 -5.35
N TYR A 585 10.71 -25.33 -5.33
CA TYR A 585 10.11 -24.74 -6.53
C TYR A 585 10.98 -23.63 -7.11
N VAL A 586 11.27 -22.58 -6.32
CA VAL A 586 12.12 -21.48 -6.79
C VAL A 586 13.59 -21.88 -6.67
N GLN A 587 14.22 -22.06 -7.83
CA GLN A 587 15.63 -22.47 -7.98
C GLN A 587 16.43 -21.48 -8.83
N ASP A 588 15.74 -20.63 -9.58
CA ASP A 588 16.33 -19.68 -10.51
C ASP A 588 15.35 -18.53 -10.83
N ALA A 589 15.81 -17.56 -11.62
CA ALA A 589 14.99 -16.45 -12.10
C ALA A 589 13.71 -16.90 -12.84
N LYS A 590 13.78 -18.00 -13.61
CA LYS A 590 12.66 -18.48 -14.43
C LYS A 590 11.54 -19.03 -13.57
N THR A 591 11.88 -19.90 -12.62
CA THR A 591 10.92 -20.48 -11.65
C THR A 591 10.35 -19.41 -10.74
N PHE A 592 11.12 -18.38 -10.38
CA PHE A 592 10.60 -17.17 -9.73
C PHE A 592 9.55 -16.45 -10.59
N GLN A 593 9.82 -16.15 -11.86
CA GLN A 593 8.85 -15.50 -12.75
C GLN A 593 7.58 -16.35 -12.92
N GLN A 594 7.71 -17.68 -12.96
CA GLN A 594 6.56 -18.59 -12.96
C GLN A 594 5.75 -18.52 -11.65
N ALA A 595 6.39 -18.37 -10.49
CA ALA A 595 5.67 -18.14 -9.24
C ALA A 595 4.96 -16.78 -9.24
N ALA A 596 5.62 -15.72 -9.72
CA ALA A 596 5.05 -14.37 -9.81
C ALA A 596 3.82 -14.30 -10.74
N GLN A 597 3.72 -15.17 -11.74
CA GLN A 597 2.52 -15.31 -12.60
C GLN A 597 1.26 -15.69 -11.82
N HIS A 598 1.39 -16.35 -10.67
CA HIS A 598 0.27 -16.72 -9.81
C HIS A 598 -0.17 -15.60 -8.84
N ILE A 599 0.38 -14.40 -8.98
CA ILE A 599 -0.01 -13.22 -8.20
C ILE A 599 -0.95 -12.36 -9.04
N GLY A 600 -2.20 -12.26 -8.60
CA GLY A 600 -3.26 -11.59 -9.36
C GLY A 600 -3.28 -10.07 -9.24
N TYR A 601 -2.56 -9.52 -8.28
CA TYR A 601 -2.48 -8.08 -8.04
C TYR A 601 -1.45 -7.37 -8.95
N ALA A 602 -1.66 -6.08 -9.17
CA ALA A 602 -0.84 -5.21 -10.02
C ALA A 602 0.49 -4.83 -9.33
N PHE A 603 1.49 -5.72 -9.41
CA PHE A 603 2.81 -5.53 -8.81
C PHE A 603 3.95 -5.75 -9.81
N ASN A 604 5.04 -5.02 -9.59
CA ASN A 604 6.35 -5.24 -10.17
C ASN A 604 7.15 -6.10 -9.19
N TRP A 605 7.49 -7.34 -9.56
CA TRP A 605 8.27 -8.27 -8.76
C TRP A 605 9.72 -8.30 -9.22
N PHE A 606 10.64 -8.29 -8.25
CA PHE A 606 12.07 -8.31 -8.47
C PHE A 606 12.69 -9.51 -7.78
N TYR A 607 13.74 -10.05 -8.37
CA TYR A 607 14.49 -11.20 -7.90
C TYR A 607 15.99 -10.95 -7.99
N ALA A 608 16.73 -11.44 -7.00
CA ALA A 608 18.19 -11.53 -7.05
C ALA A 608 18.67 -12.82 -6.36
N ASP A 609 19.50 -13.61 -7.06
CA ASP A 609 20.33 -14.68 -6.50
C ASP A 609 21.83 -14.36 -6.73
N SER A 610 22.72 -15.35 -6.59
CA SER A 610 24.16 -15.16 -6.81
C SER A 610 24.58 -14.97 -8.27
N ARG A 611 23.67 -15.14 -9.23
CA ARG A 611 23.97 -15.15 -10.68
C ARG A 611 23.14 -14.11 -11.42
N ASP A 612 21.85 -14.06 -11.09
CA ASP A 612 20.82 -13.42 -11.88
C ASP A 612 20.06 -12.35 -11.10
N ILE A 613 19.69 -11.28 -11.82
CA ILE A 613 18.55 -10.44 -11.45
C ILE A 613 17.40 -10.64 -12.42
N ALA A 614 16.17 -10.60 -11.93
CA ALA A 614 14.99 -10.74 -12.78
C ALA A 614 13.83 -9.83 -12.36
N TYR A 615 12.97 -9.57 -13.33
CA TYR A 615 11.78 -8.74 -13.19
C TYR A 615 10.56 -9.42 -13.81
N TYR A 616 9.40 -9.27 -13.17
CA TYR A 616 8.10 -9.66 -13.72
C TYR A 616 6.98 -8.73 -13.24
N ASN A 617 6.16 -8.23 -14.16
CA ASN A 617 4.92 -7.52 -13.84
C ASN A 617 3.75 -8.52 -13.67
N SER A 618 3.28 -8.72 -12.44
CA SER A 618 2.12 -9.57 -12.15
C SER A 618 0.80 -8.80 -12.25
N GLY A 619 -0.30 -9.51 -12.46
CA GLY A 619 -1.65 -8.95 -12.47
C GLY A 619 -2.64 -9.80 -13.26
N LEU A 620 -3.91 -9.79 -12.85
CA LEU A 620 -5.02 -10.30 -13.65
C LEU A 620 -5.38 -9.27 -14.74
N ASN A 621 -4.55 -9.18 -15.78
CA ASN A 621 -4.66 -8.21 -16.86
C ASN A 621 -5.73 -8.67 -17.89
N PRO A 622 -6.95 -8.10 -17.90
CA PRO A 622 -8.02 -8.59 -18.77
C PRO A 622 -7.72 -8.35 -20.26
N VAL A 623 -8.08 -9.32 -21.10
CA VAL A 623 -8.06 -9.16 -22.55
C VAL A 623 -9.30 -8.35 -22.97
N ARG A 624 -9.08 -7.08 -23.34
CA ARG A 624 -10.13 -6.15 -23.75
C ARG A 624 -10.45 -6.25 -25.24
N ASN A 625 -11.64 -5.80 -25.63
CA ASN A 625 -11.93 -5.56 -27.03
C ASN A 625 -10.97 -4.48 -27.59
N PRO A 626 -10.28 -4.71 -28.72
CA PRO A 626 -9.30 -3.78 -29.28
C PRO A 626 -9.89 -2.46 -29.78
N GLU A 627 -11.21 -2.30 -29.82
CA GLU A 627 -11.90 -1.05 -30.18
C GLU A 627 -12.27 -0.20 -28.96
N VAL A 628 -12.08 -0.68 -27.72
CA VAL A 628 -12.40 0.07 -26.49
C VAL A 628 -11.21 0.94 -26.09
N ASP A 629 -11.48 2.18 -25.68
CA ASP A 629 -10.48 3.04 -25.02
C ASP A 629 -10.56 2.82 -23.49
N PRO A 630 -9.53 2.22 -22.86
CA PRO A 630 -9.56 1.91 -21.42
C PRO A 630 -9.58 3.13 -20.50
N ALA A 631 -9.23 4.33 -20.98
CA ALA A 631 -9.20 5.51 -20.11
C ALA A 631 -10.56 6.20 -19.94
N LEU A 632 -11.62 5.67 -20.57
CA LEU A 632 -12.96 6.24 -20.59
C LEU A 632 -14.01 5.17 -20.26
N PRO A 633 -15.19 5.55 -19.70
CA PRO A 633 -16.22 4.58 -19.36
C PRO A 633 -16.73 3.85 -20.60
N VAL A 634 -17.05 2.57 -20.45
CA VAL A 634 -17.44 1.66 -21.53
C VAL A 634 -18.93 1.34 -21.44
N LYS A 635 -19.63 1.22 -22.56
CA LYS A 635 -21.01 0.75 -22.62
C LYS A 635 -21.05 -0.73 -22.19
N ALA A 636 -21.99 -1.07 -21.32
CA ALA A 636 -22.26 -2.44 -20.90
C ALA A 636 -23.01 -3.26 -21.97
N ASP A 637 -22.36 -3.44 -23.13
CA ASP A 637 -22.84 -4.29 -24.23
C ASP A 637 -21.90 -5.50 -24.37
N ASP A 638 -22.45 -6.66 -24.75
CA ASP A 638 -21.68 -7.90 -24.99
C ASP A 638 -20.50 -7.70 -25.95
N ALA A 639 -20.62 -6.76 -26.88
CA ALA A 639 -19.57 -6.44 -27.84
C ALA A 639 -18.32 -5.82 -27.20
N TYR A 640 -18.44 -5.17 -26.03
CA TYR A 640 -17.35 -4.44 -25.37
C TYR A 640 -16.91 -5.06 -24.04
N GLU A 641 -17.52 -6.19 -23.65
CA GLU A 641 -17.08 -7.00 -22.51
C GLU A 641 -15.62 -7.43 -22.63
N TRP A 642 -14.99 -7.70 -21.49
CA TRP A 642 -13.74 -8.45 -21.47
C TRP A 642 -13.95 -9.82 -22.13
N LYS A 643 -12.93 -10.30 -22.83
CA LYS A 643 -13.05 -11.51 -23.63
C LYS A 643 -13.31 -12.72 -22.73
N GLY A 644 -14.38 -13.45 -23.02
CA GLY A 644 -14.77 -14.63 -22.22
C GLY A 644 -15.22 -14.29 -20.81
N TYR A 645 -15.74 -13.07 -20.57
CA TYR A 645 -16.20 -12.66 -19.25
C TYR A 645 -17.34 -13.54 -18.73
N ASP A 646 -17.14 -14.10 -17.53
CA ASP A 646 -18.18 -14.76 -16.73
C ASP A 646 -18.46 -13.97 -15.45
N PRO A 647 -19.61 -13.30 -15.34
CA PRO A 647 -19.94 -12.49 -14.17
C PRO A 647 -20.39 -13.33 -12.96
N ALA A 648 -20.60 -14.65 -13.09
CA ALA A 648 -20.86 -15.50 -11.93
C ALA A 648 -19.60 -15.67 -11.09
N THR A 649 -18.47 -15.92 -11.75
CA THR A 649 -17.16 -16.15 -11.12
C THR A 649 -16.25 -14.93 -11.14
N ASN A 650 -16.62 -13.87 -11.86
CA ASN A 650 -15.77 -12.70 -12.17
C ASN A 650 -14.46 -13.07 -12.89
N THR A 651 -14.50 -14.07 -13.76
CA THR A 651 -13.34 -14.53 -14.54
C THR A 651 -13.42 -14.08 -15.99
N THR A 652 -12.27 -14.01 -16.66
CA THR A 652 -12.14 -13.63 -18.07
C THR A 652 -10.85 -14.24 -18.62
N GLU A 653 -10.61 -14.12 -19.94
CA GLU A 653 -9.29 -14.34 -20.50
C GLU A 653 -8.33 -13.25 -20.03
N TYR A 654 -7.18 -13.64 -19.47
CA TYR A 654 -6.10 -12.74 -19.10
C TYR A 654 -4.95 -12.83 -20.11
N THR A 655 -4.16 -11.75 -20.21
CA THR A 655 -2.99 -11.74 -21.10
C THR A 655 -2.00 -12.87 -20.71
N PRO A 656 -1.41 -13.60 -21.68
CA PRO A 656 -0.44 -14.64 -21.38
C PRO A 656 0.85 -14.04 -20.84
N ALA A 657 1.63 -14.81 -20.08
CA ALA A 657 2.87 -14.36 -19.44
C ALA A 657 3.85 -13.63 -20.38
N ALA A 658 3.95 -14.03 -21.65
CA ALA A 658 4.81 -13.37 -22.64
C ALA A 658 4.42 -11.91 -22.94
N GLN A 659 3.19 -11.50 -22.63
CA GLN A 659 2.69 -10.12 -22.79
C GLN A 659 2.82 -9.29 -21.51
N HIS A 660 3.25 -9.91 -20.40
CA HIS A 660 3.60 -9.18 -19.19
C HIS A 660 5.04 -8.68 -19.28
N PRO A 661 5.33 -7.40 -18.94
CA PRO A 661 6.68 -6.91 -18.83
C PRO A 661 7.55 -7.81 -17.95
N GLN A 662 8.65 -8.32 -18.52
CA GLN A 662 9.57 -9.22 -17.84
C GLN A 662 10.95 -9.22 -18.50
N SER A 663 11.99 -9.49 -17.72
CA SER A 663 13.34 -9.71 -18.23
C SER A 663 14.23 -10.36 -17.17
N VAL A 664 15.37 -10.90 -17.62
CA VAL A 664 16.42 -11.47 -16.77
C VAL A 664 17.75 -10.86 -17.21
N ASN A 665 18.55 -10.42 -16.24
CA ASN A 665 19.89 -9.87 -16.44
C ASN A 665 20.01 -8.68 -17.39
N GLN A 666 19.05 -7.73 -17.33
CA GLN A 666 19.35 -6.36 -17.74
C GLN A 666 20.52 -5.81 -16.89
N ASP A 667 21.25 -4.81 -17.40
CA ASP A 667 22.40 -4.26 -16.68
C ASP A 667 22.03 -3.80 -15.24
N TYR A 668 20.86 -3.15 -15.09
CA TYR A 668 20.27 -2.75 -13.81
C TYR A 668 18.74 -2.63 -13.92
N TYR A 669 18.01 -2.61 -12.80
CA TYR A 669 16.60 -2.21 -12.72
C TYR A 669 16.43 -1.09 -11.69
N ILE A 670 15.54 -0.14 -12.00
CA ILE A 670 14.94 0.75 -11.01
C ILE A 670 13.42 0.63 -11.04
N SER A 671 12.83 0.75 -9.86
CA SER A 671 11.40 1.04 -9.74
C SER A 671 11.19 1.98 -8.57
N TRP A 672 10.36 3.01 -8.77
CA TRP A 672 9.68 3.72 -7.71
C TRP A 672 8.21 3.91 -8.08
N ASN A 673 7.57 2.80 -8.46
CA ASN A 673 6.22 2.75 -9.04
C ASN A 673 6.08 3.48 -10.39
N ASN A 674 7.19 3.73 -11.07
CA ASN A 674 7.20 4.28 -12.43
C ASN A 674 6.69 3.26 -13.46
N LYS A 675 6.52 3.74 -14.69
CA LYS A 675 6.13 2.94 -15.85
C LYS A 675 7.01 1.70 -16.02
N GLN A 676 6.42 0.60 -16.46
CA GLN A 676 7.09 -0.70 -16.54
C GLN A 676 8.00 -0.81 -17.76
N ALA A 677 7.44 -0.58 -18.95
CA ALA A 677 8.11 -0.86 -20.22
C ALA A 677 7.62 0.06 -21.34
N LYS A 678 8.18 -0.12 -22.55
CA LYS A 678 7.71 0.57 -23.75
C LYS A 678 6.35 0.02 -24.19
N ASP A 679 5.47 0.90 -24.67
CA ASP A 679 4.13 0.58 -25.20
C ASP A 679 3.14 -0.01 -24.17
N TYR A 680 3.50 0.04 -22.90
CA TYR A 680 2.64 -0.36 -21.79
C TYR A 680 1.95 0.90 -21.24
N ASP A 681 0.69 1.12 -21.62
CA ASP A 681 -0.02 2.38 -21.32
C ASP A 681 -0.29 2.53 -19.81
N SER A 682 -0.11 3.75 -19.33
CA SER A 682 -0.39 4.15 -17.95
C SER A 682 -1.89 4.32 -17.75
N ALA A 683 -2.44 3.55 -16.80
CA ALA A 683 -3.83 3.72 -16.38
C ALA A 683 -4.08 5.11 -15.78
N GLY A 684 -3.10 5.66 -15.05
CA GLY A 684 -3.15 6.98 -14.43
C GLY A 684 -2.53 8.09 -15.26
N TYR A 685 -2.46 9.28 -14.67
CA TYR A 685 -1.76 10.46 -15.18
C TYR A 685 -0.38 10.56 -14.49
N GLY A 686 0.55 11.34 -15.04
CA GLY A 686 1.81 11.72 -14.37
C GLY A 686 3.01 10.79 -14.60
N ASN A 687 2.92 9.83 -15.53
CA ASN A 687 4.06 9.03 -16.00
C ASN A 687 4.72 9.72 -17.21
N GLY A 688 5.23 10.93 -17.02
CA GLY A 688 5.90 11.74 -18.04
C GLY A 688 7.40 11.92 -17.82
N SER A 689 7.95 13.05 -18.25
CA SER A 689 9.40 13.34 -18.24
C SER A 689 10.00 13.47 -16.84
N VAL A 690 9.19 13.91 -15.88
CA VAL A 690 9.59 14.04 -14.48
C VAL A 690 8.67 13.19 -13.60
N HIS A 691 9.28 12.20 -12.96
CA HIS A 691 8.67 11.26 -12.03
C HIS A 691 9.71 10.92 -10.96
N ARG A 692 9.34 10.67 -9.70
CA ARG A 692 10.33 10.38 -8.64
C ARG A 692 11.28 9.21 -8.91
N GLY A 693 10.94 8.34 -9.87
CA GLY A 693 11.84 7.29 -10.38
C GLY A 693 13.13 7.84 -11.01
N ASN A 694 13.11 9.07 -11.54
CA ASN A 694 14.28 9.77 -12.07
C ASN A 694 15.39 9.91 -11.01
N LEU A 695 15.02 10.24 -9.75
CA LEU A 695 15.95 10.34 -8.62
C LEU A 695 16.78 9.05 -8.42
N LEU A 696 16.21 7.89 -8.74
CA LEU A 696 16.91 6.60 -8.67
C LEU A 696 17.61 6.27 -9.99
N ASP A 697 16.94 6.44 -11.12
CA ASP A 697 17.45 6.06 -12.44
C ASP A 697 18.79 6.74 -12.75
N ASP A 698 18.90 8.04 -12.53
CA ASP A 698 20.12 8.80 -12.83
C ASP A 698 21.32 8.29 -12.03
N ARG A 699 21.11 8.02 -10.73
CA ARG A 699 22.13 7.53 -9.81
C ARG A 699 22.55 6.10 -10.13
N VAL A 700 21.59 5.19 -10.34
CA VAL A 700 21.88 3.78 -10.60
C VAL A 700 22.46 3.58 -12.00
N ARG A 701 22.00 4.34 -13.00
CA ARG A 701 22.58 4.36 -14.35
C ARG A 701 24.05 4.78 -14.31
N ALA A 702 24.37 5.85 -13.58
CA ALA A 702 25.74 6.32 -13.41
C ALA A 702 26.62 5.26 -12.73
N LEU A 703 26.17 4.70 -11.60
CA LEU A 703 26.88 3.63 -10.89
C LEU A 703 27.13 2.40 -11.77
N THR A 704 26.11 1.98 -12.53
CA THR A 704 26.21 0.81 -13.41
C THR A 704 27.18 1.06 -14.57
N LYS A 705 27.20 2.29 -15.12
CA LYS A 705 28.14 2.68 -16.17
C LYS A 705 29.59 2.68 -15.67
N ASP A 706 29.82 3.16 -14.45
CA ASP A 706 31.16 3.22 -13.85
C ASP A 706 31.66 1.83 -13.43
N GLY A 707 30.74 0.93 -13.06
CA GLY A 707 31.04 -0.44 -12.63
C GLY A 707 31.59 -0.51 -11.20
N GLY A 708 31.83 -1.73 -10.70
CA GLY A 708 32.31 -1.96 -9.33
C GLY A 708 31.26 -1.63 -8.27
N VAL A 709 29.97 -1.77 -8.59
CA VAL A 709 28.87 -1.49 -7.66
C VAL A 709 28.92 -2.44 -6.46
N THR A 710 28.83 -1.90 -5.25
CA THR A 710 28.72 -2.66 -3.99
C THR A 710 27.34 -2.46 -3.35
N ARG A 711 27.02 -3.28 -2.34
CA ARG A 711 25.83 -3.09 -1.50
C ARG A 711 25.79 -1.67 -0.92
N ALA A 712 26.91 -1.17 -0.42
CA ALA A 712 26.99 0.19 0.09
C ALA A 712 26.77 1.26 -0.98
N SER A 713 27.39 1.16 -2.17
CA SER A 713 27.18 2.19 -3.20
C SER A 713 25.74 2.25 -3.69
N LEU A 714 25.08 1.11 -3.85
CA LEU A 714 23.67 1.08 -4.23
C LEU A 714 22.76 1.62 -3.11
N THR A 715 23.10 1.32 -1.85
CA THR A 715 22.41 1.90 -0.68
C THR A 715 22.61 3.42 -0.60
N ARG A 716 23.79 3.94 -0.96
CA ARG A 716 24.05 5.39 -1.03
C ARG A 716 23.18 6.07 -2.07
N ALA A 717 23.03 5.48 -3.26
CA ALA A 717 22.14 6.02 -4.30
C ALA A 717 20.70 6.14 -3.80
N MET A 718 20.19 5.12 -3.09
CA MET A 718 18.87 5.17 -2.46
C MET A 718 18.79 6.24 -1.35
N GLY A 719 19.80 6.31 -0.46
CA GLY A 719 19.82 7.28 0.65
C GLY A 719 19.91 8.72 0.17
N GLU A 720 20.65 8.99 -0.90
CA GLU A 720 20.74 10.30 -1.53
C GLU A 720 19.40 10.71 -2.16
N ALA A 721 18.78 9.82 -2.94
CA ALA A 721 17.46 10.05 -3.52
C ALA A 721 16.40 10.29 -2.44
N ALA A 722 16.48 9.59 -1.31
CA ALA A 722 15.51 9.70 -0.21
C ALA A 722 15.47 11.10 0.44
N VAL A 723 16.54 11.89 0.34
CA VAL A 723 16.59 13.26 0.91
C VAL A 723 16.53 14.36 -0.15
N THR A 724 16.30 14.01 -1.42
CA THR A 724 16.31 14.94 -2.54
C THR A 724 14.91 15.42 -2.90
N ASP A 725 14.75 16.72 -3.16
CA ASP A 725 13.48 17.29 -3.63
C ASP A 725 13.37 17.15 -5.15
N LEU A 726 12.37 16.40 -5.63
CA LEU A 726 12.17 16.13 -7.06
C LEU A 726 12.04 17.42 -7.88
N ARG A 727 11.37 18.44 -7.34
CA ARG A 727 11.19 19.72 -8.05
C ARG A 727 12.53 20.44 -8.19
N GLY A 728 13.37 20.36 -7.15
CA GLY A 728 14.68 20.99 -7.13
C GLY A 728 15.70 20.30 -8.03
N GLU A 729 15.66 18.98 -8.15
CA GLU A 729 16.56 18.22 -9.03
C GLU A 729 16.13 18.34 -10.51
N ASP A 730 14.88 18.02 -10.82
CA ASP A 730 14.43 17.78 -12.20
C ASP A 730 13.75 18.98 -12.87
N VAL A 731 13.11 19.88 -12.12
CA VAL A 731 12.31 20.99 -12.71
C VAL A 731 12.99 22.36 -12.56
N LEU A 732 13.63 22.60 -11.42
CA LEU A 732 14.34 23.84 -11.13
C LEU A 732 15.42 24.23 -12.17
N PRO A 733 16.15 23.30 -12.83
CA PRO A 733 17.06 23.67 -13.91
C PRO A 733 16.38 24.50 -15.01
N GLU A 734 15.18 24.08 -15.44
CA GLU A 734 14.42 24.73 -16.51
C GLU A 734 13.78 26.03 -16.05
N LEU A 735 13.28 26.07 -14.82
CA LEU A 735 12.81 27.32 -14.19
C LEU A 735 13.92 28.37 -14.16
N LEU A 736 15.15 27.99 -13.77
CA LEU A 736 16.30 28.89 -13.75
C LEU A 736 16.71 29.35 -15.15
N ARG A 737 16.64 28.48 -16.18
CA ARG A 737 16.88 28.86 -17.59
C ARG A 737 15.92 29.95 -18.04
N VAL A 738 14.62 29.84 -17.73
CA VAL A 738 13.62 30.87 -18.07
C VAL A 738 13.89 32.17 -17.31
N LEU A 739 14.10 32.10 -15.99
CA LEU A 739 14.37 33.26 -15.14
C LEU A 739 15.62 34.04 -15.59
N ASN A 740 16.68 33.31 -15.96
CA ASN A 740 17.98 33.86 -16.38
C ASN A 740 18.07 34.18 -17.89
N SER A 741 16.99 34.02 -18.66
CA SER A 741 16.96 34.47 -20.07
C SER A 741 17.21 35.97 -20.23
N LYS A 742 17.03 36.75 -19.16
CA LYS A 742 17.50 38.14 -18.99
C LYS A 742 17.95 38.36 -17.54
N PRO A 743 18.88 39.31 -17.27
CA PRO A 743 19.30 39.63 -15.91
C PRO A 743 18.11 39.93 -14.97
N VAL A 744 18.11 39.32 -13.79
CA VAL A 744 17.17 39.65 -12.70
C VAL A 744 17.69 40.87 -11.95
N THR A 745 17.04 42.01 -12.14
CA THR A 745 17.50 43.31 -11.62
C THR A 745 16.90 43.69 -10.27
N ASP A 746 15.73 43.15 -9.92
CA ASP A 746 15.18 43.35 -8.58
C ASP A 746 16.05 42.63 -7.52
N PRO A 747 16.54 43.33 -6.48
CA PRO A 747 17.46 42.73 -5.52
C PRO A 747 16.88 41.56 -4.71
N LYS A 748 15.58 41.58 -4.40
CA LYS A 748 14.93 40.50 -3.62
C LYS A 748 14.78 39.26 -4.48
N LEU A 749 14.30 39.42 -5.71
CA LEU A 749 14.19 38.32 -6.67
C LEU A 749 15.56 37.75 -7.03
N LYS A 750 16.58 38.60 -7.19
CA LYS A 750 17.95 38.14 -7.43
C LYS A 750 18.45 37.26 -6.27
N THR A 751 18.19 37.66 -5.03
CA THR A 751 18.55 36.88 -3.83
C THR A 751 17.82 35.53 -3.81
N ALA A 752 16.51 35.53 -4.08
CA ALA A 752 15.70 34.32 -4.15
C ALA A 752 16.21 33.33 -5.22
N VAL A 753 16.56 33.83 -6.42
CA VAL A 753 17.14 33.01 -7.49
C VAL A 753 18.50 32.45 -7.07
N GLN A 754 19.37 33.24 -6.43
CA GLN A 754 20.67 32.78 -5.95
C GLN A 754 20.54 31.70 -4.86
N GLN A 755 19.54 31.78 -3.99
CA GLN A 755 19.26 30.75 -2.99
C GLN A 755 18.86 29.42 -3.66
N LEU A 756 17.99 29.47 -4.67
CA LEU A 756 17.59 28.29 -5.45
C LEU A 756 18.78 27.71 -6.23
N GLU A 757 19.62 28.54 -6.84
CA GLU A 757 20.84 28.11 -7.54
C GLU A 757 21.84 27.44 -6.59
N ALA A 758 22.05 27.99 -5.40
CA ALA A 758 22.93 27.42 -4.38
C ALA A 758 22.41 26.07 -3.88
N TRP A 759 21.11 25.96 -3.63
CA TRP A 759 20.47 24.71 -3.22
C TRP A 759 20.56 23.64 -4.31
N ARG A 760 20.26 23.99 -5.57
CA ARG A 760 20.44 23.08 -6.71
C ARG A 760 21.88 22.60 -6.84
N LYS A 761 22.86 23.49 -6.69
CA LYS A 761 24.28 23.15 -6.78
C LYS A 761 24.72 22.17 -5.68
N ASP A 762 24.03 22.19 -4.53
CA ASP A 762 24.23 21.24 -3.42
C ASP A 762 23.27 20.02 -3.50
N GLY A 763 22.76 19.71 -4.68
CA GLY A 763 21.95 18.52 -4.96
C GLY A 763 20.47 18.63 -4.58
N ALA A 764 19.95 19.84 -4.34
CA ALA A 764 18.53 20.08 -4.02
C ALA A 764 17.99 19.23 -2.84
N GLN A 765 18.83 18.98 -1.83
CA GLN A 765 18.49 18.11 -0.71
C GLN A 765 17.77 18.85 0.43
N ARG A 766 16.84 18.16 1.08
CA ARG A 766 16.26 18.54 2.39
C ARG A 766 17.05 17.86 3.50
N ARG A 767 18.30 18.28 3.64
CA ARG A 767 19.26 17.67 4.57
C ARG A 767 19.53 18.59 5.75
N GLU A 768 19.49 18.03 6.94
CA GLU A 768 19.93 18.69 8.17
C GLU A 768 21.40 19.12 8.11
N THR A 769 21.76 20.21 8.78
CA THR A 769 23.15 20.70 8.87
C THR A 769 24.08 19.74 9.61
N ALA A 770 23.54 19.02 10.59
CA ALA A 770 24.15 17.90 11.28
C ALA A 770 23.05 16.96 11.79
N ALA A 771 23.40 15.70 12.08
CA ALA A 771 22.43 14.73 12.61
C ALA A 771 21.77 15.26 13.91
N GLY A 772 20.44 15.41 13.88
CA GLY A 772 19.66 15.91 15.02
C GLY A 772 19.72 17.43 15.23
N SER A 773 20.24 18.19 14.27
CA SER A 773 20.26 19.66 14.32
C SER A 773 18.86 20.27 14.17
N HIS A 774 17.94 19.55 13.54
CA HIS A 774 16.58 20.00 13.19
C HIS A 774 16.58 21.31 12.39
N ALA A 775 17.65 21.57 11.63
CA ALA A 775 17.83 22.75 10.79
C ALA A 775 18.38 22.33 9.43
N TYR A 776 17.71 22.71 8.35
CA TYR A 776 18.16 22.39 6.99
C TYR A 776 19.36 23.21 6.55
N THR A 777 20.13 22.66 5.61
CA THR A 777 21.28 23.32 4.98
C THR A 777 20.85 24.51 4.10
N HIS A 778 19.69 24.39 3.42
CA HIS A 778 19.12 25.44 2.56
C HIS A 778 17.65 25.75 2.93
N PRO A 779 17.37 26.22 4.16
CA PRO A 779 16.00 26.31 4.66
C PRO A 779 15.15 27.31 3.88
N ASP A 780 15.76 28.42 3.43
CA ASP A 780 15.09 29.43 2.62
C ASP A 780 14.72 28.93 1.23
N ALA A 781 15.61 28.19 0.55
CA ALA A 781 15.33 27.66 -0.78
C ALA A 781 14.21 26.62 -0.73
N VAL A 782 14.23 25.75 0.28
CA VAL A 782 13.18 24.75 0.53
C VAL A 782 11.83 25.43 0.78
N ARG A 783 11.80 26.41 1.70
CA ARG A 783 10.58 27.19 2.01
C ARG A 783 10.06 27.92 0.78
N LEU A 784 10.96 28.51 0.01
CA LEU A 784 10.62 29.24 -1.21
C LEU A 784 10.02 28.30 -2.25
N MET A 785 10.60 27.11 -2.47
CA MET A 785 10.05 26.12 -3.40
C MET A 785 8.66 25.64 -2.95
N ASP A 786 8.48 25.33 -1.67
CA ASP A 786 7.17 24.93 -1.10
C ASP A 786 6.10 26.01 -1.25
N ALA A 787 6.48 27.28 -1.05
CA ALA A 787 5.59 28.42 -1.25
C ALA A 787 5.30 28.69 -2.73
N TRP A 788 6.29 28.50 -3.59
CA TRP A 788 6.27 28.92 -5.00
C TRP A 788 5.55 27.92 -5.90
N TRP A 789 5.79 26.63 -5.72
CA TRP A 789 5.27 25.59 -6.62
C TRP A 789 3.76 25.68 -6.89
N PRO A 790 2.86 25.74 -5.86
CA PRO A 790 1.42 25.82 -6.12
C PRO A 790 1.02 27.14 -6.80
N LEU A 791 1.66 28.27 -6.44
CA LEU A 791 1.39 29.58 -7.05
C LEU A 791 1.81 29.61 -8.51
N MET A 792 3.00 29.08 -8.80
CA MET A 792 3.58 29.01 -10.13
C MET A 792 2.75 28.11 -11.04
N THR A 793 2.44 26.89 -10.58
CA THR A 793 1.66 25.93 -11.37
C THR A 793 0.29 26.49 -11.72
N GLU A 794 -0.40 27.11 -10.76
CA GLU A 794 -1.68 27.76 -11.03
C GLU A 794 -1.54 28.90 -12.05
N ALA A 795 -0.56 29.79 -11.87
CA ALA A 795 -0.35 30.93 -12.76
C ALA A 795 0.08 30.54 -14.19
N VAL A 796 0.81 29.44 -14.34
CA VAL A 796 1.22 28.88 -15.63
C VAL A 796 0.02 28.29 -16.37
N PHE A 797 -0.73 27.40 -15.72
CA PHE A 797 -1.71 26.57 -16.43
C PHE A 797 -3.14 27.10 -16.42
N LYS A 798 -3.61 27.66 -15.30
CA LYS A 798 -5.02 28.06 -15.14
C LYS A 798 -5.49 29.11 -16.15
N PRO A 799 -4.69 30.11 -16.56
CA PRO A 799 -5.11 31.07 -17.58
C PRO A 799 -5.43 30.41 -18.93
N GLY A 800 -4.62 29.45 -19.36
CA GLY A 800 -4.84 28.72 -20.60
C GLY A 800 -6.03 27.76 -20.49
N LEU A 801 -6.03 26.91 -19.45
CA LEU A 801 -7.05 25.88 -19.25
C LEU A 801 -8.44 26.45 -18.90
N GLY A 802 -8.49 27.58 -18.20
CA GLY A 802 -9.70 28.03 -17.50
C GLY A 802 -9.94 27.24 -16.21
N GLY A 803 -10.83 27.74 -15.35
CA GLY A 803 -11.10 27.17 -14.02
C GLY A 803 -11.60 25.71 -14.09
N ASP A 804 -12.67 25.46 -14.84
CA ASP A 804 -13.33 24.15 -14.88
C ASP A 804 -12.40 23.03 -15.36
N LEU A 805 -11.62 23.26 -16.41
CA LEU A 805 -10.68 22.26 -16.92
C LEU A 805 -9.47 22.09 -15.99
N TYR A 806 -8.95 23.19 -15.43
CA TYR A 806 -7.88 23.12 -14.44
C TYR A 806 -8.30 22.26 -13.24
N ASP A 807 -9.51 22.47 -12.71
CA ASP A 807 -10.05 21.70 -11.59
C ASP A 807 -10.31 20.24 -11.96
N ALA A 808 -10.83 19.97 -13.16
CA ALA A 808 -11.06 18.61 -13.64
C ALA A 808 -9.75 17.81 -13.84
N LEU A 809 -8.69 18.46 -14.35
CA LEU A 809 -7.36 17.84 -14.45
C LEU A 809 -6.74 17.63 -13.05
N ARG A 810 -6.90 18.59 -12.14
CA ARG A 810 -6.41 18.46 -10.75
C ARG A 810 -7.09 17.33 -9.97
N ALA A 811 -8.35 17.04 -10.29
CA ALA A 811 -9.07 15.90 -9.74
C ALA A 811 -8.50 14.55 -10.21
N ASN A 812 -7.81 14.50 -11.34
CA ASN A 812 -7.15 13.29 -11.85
C ASN A 812 -5.69 13.17 -11.40
N LEU A 813 -4.99 14.30 -11.25
CA LEU A 813 -3.62 14.38 -10.75
C LEU A 813 -3.44 15.66 -9.92
N GLY A 814 -3.08 15.53 -8.64
CA GLY A 814 -2.76 16.69 -7.81
C GLY A 814 -1.57 17.48 -8.37
N ILE A 815 -1.49 18.78 -8.08
CA ILE A 815 -0.41 19.64 -8.60
C ILE A 815 0.94 19.38 -7.91
N ASP A 816 0.92 18.90 -6.67
CA ASP A 816 2.12 18.65 -5.87
C ASP A 816 1.85 17.70 -4.68
N GLU A 817 2.92 17.14 -4.15
CA GLU A 817 2.97 16.35 -2.92
C GLU A 817 4.32 16.60 -2.22
N SER A 818 4.51 17.82 -1.69
CA SER A 818 5.70 18.15 -0.90
C SER A 818 5.70 17.40 0.44
N PRO A 819 6.87 17.21 1.09
CA PRO A 819 6.96 16.57 2.40
C PRO A 819 6.08 17.20 3.49
N SER A 820 5.95 18.53 3.47
CA SER A 820 5.11 19.30 4.40
C SER A 820 3.62 19.34 4.03
N ALA A 821 3.21 18.70 2.93
CA ALA A 821 1.85 18.82 2.41
C ALA A 821 0.85 18.01 3.26
N GLY A 822 0.21 18.67 4.23
CA GLY A 822 -0.91 18.10 4.99
C GLY A 822 -2.13 17.70 4.14
N HIS A 823 -2.16 18.09 2.87
CA HIS A 823 -3.25 17.86 1.92
C HIS A 823 -3.04 16.67 0.97
N GLY A 824 -2.00 15.84 1.14
CA GLY A 824 -1.76 14.62 0.34
C GLY A 824 -2.46 13.35 0.89
N PRO A 825 -2.52 12.21 0.15
CA PRO A 825 -3.06 10.93 0.63
C PRO A 825 -2.37 10.46 1.92
N THR A 826 -1.12 10.83 2.03
CA THR A 826 -0.21 10.47 3.11
C THR A 826 -0.32 11.45 4.28
N GLY A 827 -1.09 12.54 4.16
CA GLY A 827 -1.23 13.56 5.20
C GLY A 827 0.10 14.22 5.56
N ALA A 828 0.10 15.06 6.59
CA ALA A 828 1.34 15.61 7.15
C ALA A 828 2.20 14.48 7.77
N HIS A 829 3.51 14.73 7.87
CA HIS A 829 4.46 13.87 8.58
C HIS A 829 4.64 12.44 8.05
N ALA A 830 4.36 12.24 6.77
CA ALA A 830 4.23 10.89 6.25
C ALA A 830 5.52 10.24 5.75
N GLY A 831 6.61 11.00 5.61
CA GLY A 831 7.87 10.54 5.01
C GLY A 831 7.81 10.32 3.50
N SER A 832 6.77 9.65 3.00
CA SER A 832 6.50 9.49 1.56
C SER A 832 6.16 10.84 0.92
N ALA A 833 6.87 11.21 -0.13
CA ALA A 833 6.58 12.41 -0.92
C ALA A 833 6.87 12.18 -2.40
N PHE A 834 6.47 13.16 -3.22
CA PHE A 834 6.69 13.17 -4.65
C PHE A 834 6.10 11.95 -5.42
N GLN A 835 4.99 11.39 -4.94
CA GLN A 835 4.26 10.29 -5.59
C GLN A 835 3.46 10.74 -6.80
N TYR A 836 2.94 11.97 -6.77
CA TYR A 836 2.14 12.55 -7.84
C TYR A 836 2.30 14.07 -7.85
N GLY A 837 2.26 14.68 -9.04
CA GLY A 837 2.46 16.11 -9.19
C GLY A 837 2.49 16.53 -10.65
N TRP A 838 2.29 17.82 -10.93
CA TRP A 838 2.33 18.38 -12.29
C TRP A 838 3.77 18.68 -12.75
N TRP A 839 4.77 17.92 -12.27
CA TRP A 839 6.18 18.18 -12.54
C TRP A 839 6.53 17.99 -14.01
N SER A 840 6.09 16.88 -14.62
CA SER A 840 6.27 16.61 -16.04
C SER A 840 5.63 17.69 -16.92
N TYR A 841 4.42 18.13 -16.57
CA TYR A 841 3.73 19.17 -17.34
C TYR A 841 4.51 20.49 -17.28
N VAL A 842 4.98 20.90 -16.10
CA VAL A 842 5.80 22.11 -15.93
C VAL A 842 7.10 21.99 -16.73
N ASP A 843 7.85 20.91 -16.56
CA ASP A 843 9.12 20.69 -17.25
C ASP A 843 8.96 20.77 -18.78
N LYS A 844 7.99 20.04 -19.34
CA LYS A 844 7.72 20.04 -20.78
C LYS A 844 7.26 21.38 -21.31
N ASP A 845 6.42 22.09 -20.56
CA ASP A 845 5.94 23.41 -20.95
C ASP A 845 7.10 24.41 -21.00
N LEU A 846 7.96 24.42 -19.98
CA LEU A 846 9.13 25.29 -19.90
C LEU A 846 10.14 25.01 -21.02
N ARG A 847 10.50 23.74 -21.24
CA ARG A 847 11.37 23.32 -22.35
C ARG A 847 10.78 23.74 -23.70
N GLY A 848 9.47 23.57 -23.87
CA GLY A 848 8.75 24.05 -25.05
C GLY A 848 8.91 25.56 -25.25
N VAL A 849 8.66 26.37 -24.22
CA VAL A 849 8.78 27.84 -24.28
C VAL A 849 10.23 28.30 -24.52
N LEU A 850 11.23 27.54 -24.04
CA LEU A 850 12.65 27.76 -24.31
C LEU A 850 13.06 27.40 -25.75
N GLY A 851 12.19 26.75 -26.52
CA GLY A 851 12.46 26.31 -27.89
C GLY A 851 13.19 24.97 -27.98
N ASP A 852 13.28 24.22 -26.87
CA ASP A 852 13.86 22.88 -26.88
C ASP A 852 12.93 21.89 -27.58
N LYS A 853 13.52 20.80 -28.09
CA LYS A 853 12.73 19.69 -28.63
C LYS A 853 12.22 18.83 -27.48
N VAL A 854 10.90 18.75 -27.34
CA VAL A 854 10.21 17.92 -26.33
C VAL A 854 9.58 16.71 -27.01
N ALA A 855 9.84 15.50 -26.51
CA ALA A 855 9.13 14.31 -26.95
C ALA A 855 7.85 14.14 -26.12
N GLY A 856 6.71 13.87 -26.78
CA GLY A 856 5.40 13.90 -26.11
C GLY A 856 5.07 15.27 -25.50
N PRO A 857 5.08 16.37 -26.29
CA PRO A 857 4.80 17.71 -25.76
C PRO A 857 3.34 17.85 -25.32
N LEU A 858 3.08 18.85 -24.48
CA LEU A 858 1.71 19.30 -24.23
C LEU A 858 1.06 19.78 -25.54
N GLY A 859 -0.26 19.64 -25.66
CA GLY A 859 -1.01 20.03 -26.87
C GLY A 859 -0.95 21.52 -27.17
N ARG A 860 -0.40 22.32 -26.26
CA ARG A 860 -0.02 23.72 -26.43
C ARG A 860 0.93 24.13 -25.30
N GLN A 861 1.60 25.25 -25.47
CA GLN A 861 2.32 25.92 -24.39
C GLN A 861 1.35 26.76 -23.54
N PHE A 862 1.61 26.81 -22.23
CA PHE A 862 0.78 27.46 -21.22
C PHE A 862 1.51 28.63 -20.54
N CYS A 863 2.77 28.47 -20.15
CA CYS A 863 3.55 29.51 -19.49
C CYS A 863 3.70 30.72 -20.40
N GLY A 864 3.21 31.88 -19.94
CA GLY A 864 3.19 33.11 -20.76
C GLY A 864 2.43 32.99 -22.08
N GLY A 865 1.59 31.95 -22.25
CA GLY A 865 0.94 31.64 -23.51
C GLY A 865 1.88 31.16 -24.63
N GLY A 866 3.09 30.69 -24.29
CA GLY A 866 4.11 30.26 -25.25
C GLY A 866 5.28 31.24 -25.41
N GLU A 867 5.14 32.46 -24.90
CA GLU A 867 6.15 33.51 -25.06
C GLU A 867 7.14 33.51 -23.89
N LEU A 868 8.43 33.36 -24.20
CA LEU A 868 9.50 33.27 -23.18
C LEU A 868 9.53 34.47 -22.22
N SER A 869 9.35 35.69 -22.73
CA SER A 869 9.34 36.87 -21.86
C SER A 869 8.13 36.90 -20.94
N ALA A 870 6.94 36.55 -21.44
CA ALA A 870 5.74 36.52 -20.62
C ALA A 870 5.79 35.38 -19.59
N CYS A 871 6.34 34.23 -19.97
CA CYS A 871 6.56 33.10 -19.07
C CYS A 871 7.50 33.52 -17.94
N ARG A 872 8.63 34.15 -18.27
CA ARG A 872 9.55 34.72 -17.28
C ARG A 872 8.88 35.71 -16.34
N ASP A 873 8.04 36.61 -16.85
CA ASP A 873 7.34 37.59 -16.03
C ASP A 873 6.35 36.90 -15.06
N THR A 874 5.64 35.86 -15.51
CA THR A 874 4.79 35.01 -14.66
C THR A 874 5.61 34.32 -13.56
N LEU A 875 6.77 33.74 -13.90
CA LEU A 875 7.64 33.07 -12.93
C LEU A 875 8.19 34.05 -11.90
N LEU A 876 8.67 35.24 -12.31
CA LEU A 876 9.16 36.25 -11.37
C LEU A 876 8.05 36.79 -10.46
N ALA A 877 6.85 37.04 -11.01
CA ALA A 877 5.72 37.52 -10.22
C ALA A 877 5.30 36.53 -9.13
N THR A 878 5.20 35.25 -9.48
CA THR A 878 4.86 34.18 -8.52
C THR A 878 5.98 33.91 -7.53
N LEU A 879 7.25 34.02 -7.96
CA LEU A 879 8.41 33.92 -7.08
C LEU A 879 8.44 35.07 -6.06
N GLN A 880 8.09 36.28 -6.48
CA GLN A 880 7.98 37.44 -5.59
C GLN A 880 6.90 37.24 -4.52
N GLN A 881 5.75 36.67 -4.91
CA GLN A 881 4.68 36.33 -3.97
C GLN A 881 5.13 35.27 -2.97
N ALA A 882 5.79 34.22 -3.44
CA ALA A 882 6.32 33.14 -2.60
C ALA A 882 7.38 33.66 -1.61
N ALA A 883 8.32 34.49 -2.08
CA ALA A 883 9.35 35.12 -1.25
C ALA A 883 8.76 36.05 -0.17
N GLY A 884 7.54 36.56 -0.39
CA GLY A 884 6.80 37.34 0.60
C GLY A 884 6.12 36.53 1.70
N LYS A 885 6.03 35.20 1.59
CA LYS A 885 5.41 34.35 2.62
C LYS A 885 6.37 34.08 3.78
N THR A 886 5.88 34.25 5.02
CA THR A 886 6.65 33.87 6.21
C THR A 886 6.68 32.36 6.40
N ALA A 887 7.57 31.86 7.26
CA ALA A 887 7.62 30.42 7.58
C ALA A 887 6.28 29.93 8.15
N GLU A 888 5.60 30.70 8.99
CA GLU A 888 4.30 30.36 9.57
C GLU A 888 3.18 30.29 8.52
N GLN A 889 3.29 31.05 7.43
CA GLN A 889 2.31 31.00 6.34
C GLN A 889 2.53 29.80 5.42
N VAL A 890 3.76 29.30 5.32
CA VAL A 890 4.10 28.10 4.54
C VAL A 890 3.88 26.84 5.38
N TYR A 891 4.21 26.91 6.67
CA TYR A 891 4.13 25.84 7.67
C TYR A 891 3.23 26.30 8.83
N PRO A 892 1.89 26.22 8.70
CA PRO A 892 0.95 26.76 9.70
C PRO A 892 0.94 26.05 11.06
N GLY A 893 1.64 24.93 11.19
CA GLY A 893 1.64 24.08 12.39
C GLY A 893 0.41 23.18 12.50
N ASP A 894 0.47 22.22 13.40
CA ASP A 894 -0.60 21.27 13.70
C ASP A 894 -0.50 20.78 15.17
N ASP A 895 -1.18 19.67 15.50
CA ASP A 895 -1.18 19.10 16.85
C ASP A 895 0.21 18.61 17.31
N SER A 896 1.15 18.40 16.38
CA SER A 896 2.50 17.92 16.64
C SER A 896 3.56 19.01 16.51
N CYS A 897 3.37 19.96 15.60
CA CYS A 897 4.38 20.94 15.20
C CYS A 897 3.92 22.39 15.39
N LYS A 898 4.85 23.25 15.82
CA LYS A 898 4.58 24.70 15.92
C LYS A 898 4.52 25.33 14.53
N ALA A 899 3.72 26.39 14.39
CA ALA A 899 3.75 27.22 13.19
C ALA A 899 5.17 27.75 12.95
N GLY A 900 5.62 27.70 11.69
CA GLY A 900 6.94 28.11 11.24
C GLY A 900 8.05 27.06 11.40
N ASP A 901 7.76 25.92 12.05
CA ASP A 901 8.74 24.84 12.23
C ASP A 901 8.85 23.97 10.96
N GLN A 902 9.71 24.40 10.04
CA GLN A 902 9.92 23.73 8.75
C GLN A 902 10.41 22.28 8.89
N TRP A 903 11.36 22.02 9.77
CA TRP A 903 11.87 20.66 9.96
C TRP A 903 10.76 19.75 10.50
N CYS A 904 10.03 20.21 11.52
CA CYS A 904 8.96 19.43 12.11
C CYS A 904 7.85 19.16 11.09
N ALA A 905 7.47 20.15 10.27
CA ALA A 905 6.46 20.00 9.22
C ALA A 905 6.78 18.86 8.22
N ASP A 906 8.07 18.67 7.90
CA ASP A 906 8.53 17.58 7.03
C ASP A 906 8.76 16.26 7.79
N ALA A 907 9.08 16.32 9.08
CA ALA A 907 9.51 15.18 9.89
C ALA A 907 8.50 14.02 9.88
N ILE A 908 9.02 12.79 10.01
CA ILE A 908 8.20 11.58 10.00
C ILE A 908 7.63 11.35 11.39
N ILE A 909 6.31 11.29 11.48
CA ILE A 909 5.56 10.90 12.66
C ILE A 909 4.79 9.62 12.35
N HIS A 910 5.14 8.55 13.04
CA HIS A 910 4.47 7.26 12.85
C HIS A 910 3.01 7.37 13.31
N ARG A 911 2.08 7.03 12.41
CA ARG A 911 0.65 7.00 12.68
C ARG A 911 0.33 5.85 13.63
N THR A 912 -0.22 6.17 14.79
CA THR A 912 -0.57 5.16 15.79
C THR A 912 -1.78 4.36 15.33
N VAL A 913 -1.63 3.03 15.20
CA VAL A 913 -2.71 2.08 14.92
C VAL A 913 -3.23 1.39 16.20
N GLY A 914 -2.46 1.55 17.29
CA GLY A 914 -2.77 1.09 18.64
C GLY A 914 -2.38 2.13 19.69
N GLY A 915 -2.15 1.69 20.92
CA GLY A 915 -1.85 2.58 22.04
C GLY A 915 -0.43 3.18 22.08
N LEU A 916 0.49 2.70 21.24
CA LEU A 916 1.90 3.09 21.24
C LEU A 916 2.21 4.22 20.27
N THR A 917 3.01 5.20 20.71
CA THR A 917 3.61 6.24 19.85
C THR A 917 5.11 6.00 19.70
N HIS A 918 5.68 6.27 18.53
CA HIS A 918 7.12 6.16 18.29
C HIS A 918 7.79 7.54 18.20
N ALA A 919 9.11 7.58 18.30
CA ALA A 919 9.87 8.81 18.16
C ALA A 919 9.72 9.39 16.75
N THR A 920 9.62 10.72 16.69
CA THR A 920 9.74 11.48 15.45
C THR A 920 11.15 11.34 14.89
N ILE A 921 11.27 11.16 13.58
CA ILE A 921 12.57 11.11 12.88
C ILE A 921 12.59 12.11 11.74
N SER A 922 13.79 12.50 11.31
CA SER A 922 13.99 13.39 10.17
C SER A 922 13.30 12.88 8.91
N TRP A 923 12.86 13.80 8.06
CA TRP A 923 12.28 13.44 6.78
C TRP A 923 13.25 12.63 5.92
N GLN A 924 12.75 11.53 5.37
CA GLN A 924 13.39 10.73 4.35
C GLN A 924 12.29 10.03 3.54
N ASN A 925 12.32 10.18 2.22
CA ASN A 925 11.44 9.48 1.30
C ASN A 925 11.92 8.04 1.12
N ARG A 926 11.84 7.26 2.20
CA ARG A 926 12.43 5.93 2.30
C ARG A 926 11.36 4.86 2.59
N PRO A 927 11.55 3.63 2.09
CA PRO A 927 10.70 2.48 2.39
C PRO A 927 10.56 2.11 3.86
N THR A 928 9.41 1.55 4.24
CA THR A 928 9.08 1.19 5.64
C THR A 928 9.37 -0.28 5.96
N TYR A 929 9.83 -1.05 4.99
CA TYR A 929 10.68 -2.24 5.14
C TYR A 929 11.76 -2.13 4.07
N GLN A 930 13.01 -2.35 4.41
CA GLN A 930 14.10 -2.29 3.43
C GLN A 930 15.05 -3.45 3.58
N GLN A 931 15.52 -3.97 2.44
CA GLN A 931 16.51 -5.04 2.35
C GLN A 931 17.73 -4.54 1.56
N VAL A 932 18.92 -4.99 1.97
CA VAL A 932 20.17 -4.85 1.22
C VAL A 932 20.73 -6.25 1.04
N VAL A 933 20.89 -6.68 -0.21
CA VAL A 933 21.07 -8.11 -0.52
C VAL A 933 22.16 -8.32 -1.55
N GLU A 934 22.98 -9.33 -1.30
CA GLU A 934 23.94 -9.92 -2.23
C GLU A 934 24.13 -11.39 -1.82
N PHE A 935 24.19 -12.30 -2.80
CA PHE A 935 24.42 -13.72 -2.55
C PHE A 935 25.77 -14.13 -3.13
N PRO A 936 26.76 -14.51 -2.29
CA PRO A 936 28.04 -15.00 -2.78
C PRO A 936 28.02 -16.49 -3.16
N ALA A 937 26.91 -17.19 -2.97
CA ALA A 937 26.79 -18.62 -3.23
C ALA A 937 25.38 -19.04 -3.66
N HIS A 938 25.26 -20.25 -4.21
CA HIS A 938 24.02 -20.88 -4.67
C HIS A 938 24.00 -22.36 -4.28
N ARG A 939 22.81 -22.96 -4.19
CA ARG A 939 22.62 -24.40 -3.91
C ARG A 939 23.06 -25.31 -5.04
#